data_AF-A0A6J2Q8F4-F1
#
_entry.id   AF-A0A6J2Q8F4-F1
#
_cell.length_a   1.000
_cell.length_b   1.000
_cell.length_c   1.000
_cell.angle_alpha   90.00
_cell.angle_beta   90.00
_cell.angle_gamma   90.00
#
_symmetry.space_group_name_H-M   'P 1'
#
loop_
_entity.id
_entity.type
_entity.pdbx_description
1 polymer ?
#
loop_
_entity_poly.entity_id
_entity_poly.type
_entity_poly.pdbx_seq_one_letter_code
_entity_poly.pdbx_strand_id
1 'polypeptide(L)'
;MVASARVQKLLRRYKLAIAAALTILLVQGLVVWSLRTLEEGEAERKTRRSKLPDQNSQDPKRDTALWEKQNSLSGRDRGRWSGRSERTGGTAASALRRGTSRKGEKPSIRLKSPQEQGMTGAGLDGVHDLSSSRNLSETRGGADGAAKVPAAAILGEPGSVDGAHQPSSDFVPKCDIMGKDALSALHRAGSQQCRQEIANIVCQHQGRKLMPSALPQFCPQLGVSNQVQAVGELDNSLSKVEKPVRVAFVLMVHGRAVRQLKRLIKAIYHHDHYYYIHVDKRSGYMHREVLQIAQQYPNIRATPWRMVTIWGGASLLKAYLRSMQDLLSMLDWKWDFFINLSATDFPTRTNDELVTFLSQQRDKNFLKSHGRENARFIKKQGLDRLFHECDNHMWRLGERSIPEGLEVSGGSDWFALTRRFVEYVINSQDDLVSGLKQFYSYALLPAESFFHTVLGNSHMCDSLVDNNLRVTNWNRKLGCKCQYKHIVDWCGCSPNDFKPQDLIRIQQLTRPTFFARKFESTVNQEAIDILDTHLYGQYAPGTIAIKAYWESLFEQLDGVDSLSDAALTAYTAFFRLGLKNLVTTRSNVEGCRFEPVGYPLSIHVYFYDDRFQGYLVRQEVQAVGSKVRETLEMWAVPQATLVLETNLKEFERLKNLEIGTEWDPKERIFRNFGGVIGPLNEPLAVQKWARGPNLTATIVWIDPALVVAASYDITVDMDAEYTQYKPPLQRPLRPGTWSVRVLKQWELVAEVRFLVMPLTFKDKEPLRKEDSWLHAGPPGDLYLEQSYQQLSSVLKLPPQEPAMQEAQRKAQLVGQPLEAWVDSSVATFWVTGGLCATQTSFCPAVGSCSKTSWSTLSPDPKSELCPVKSDGRIR
;
A
#
# COMPACT_ATOMS: atom_id res chain seq x y z
N MET A 1 -25.39 -29.15 -51.99
CA MET A 1 -26.80 -28.98 -52.42
C MET A 1 -27.08 -27.50 -52.57
N VAL A 2 -27.13 -26.99 -53.80
CA VAL A 2 -27.35 -25.57 -54.08
C VAL A 2 -28.85 -25.30 -54.02
N ALA A 3 -29.30 -24.51 -53.05
CA ALA A 3 -30.71 -24.12 -52.94
C ALA A 3 -31.13 -23.32 -54.19
N SER A 4 -32.21 -23.75 -54.83
CA SER A 4 -32.80 -23.19 -56.05
C SER A 4 -32.90 -21.66 -56.02
N ALA A 5 -32.63 -21.02 -57.16
CA ALA A 5 -32.63 -19.56 -57.35
C ALA A 5 -33.93 -18.87 -56.88
N ARG A 6 -35.05 -19.59 -56.78
CA ARG A 6 -36.30 -19.10 -56.20
C ARG A 6 -36.21 -18.84 -54.70
N VAL A 7 -35.46 -19.65 -53.95
CA VAL A 7 -35.23 -19.49 -52.51
C VAL A 7 -34.30 -18.30 -52.23
N GLN A 8 -33.29 -18.08 -53.07
CA GLN A 8 -32.42 -16.89 -52.96
C GLN A 8 -33.16 -15.57 -53.24
N LYS A 9 -34.13 -15.57 -54.17
CA LYS A 9 -34.97 -14.39 -54.44
C LYS A 9 -35.94 -14.11 -53.29
N LEU A 10 -36.49 -15.14 -52.65
CA LEU A 10 -37.32 -15.00 -51.46
C LEU A 10 -36.49 -14.47 -50.26
N LEU A 11 -35.32 -15.05 -50.01
CA LEU A 11 -34.39 -14.59 -48.95
C LEU A 11 -33.94 -13.14 -49.16
N ARG A 12 -33.76 -12.68 -50.41
CA ARG A 12 -33.45 -11.27 -50.69
C ARG A 12 -34.63 -10.34 -50.39
N ARG A 13 -35.87 -10.75 -50.65
CA ARG A 13 -37.06 -9.94 -50.35
C ARG A 13 -37.35 -9.81 -48.86
N TYR A 14 -37.09 -10.86 -48.08
CA TYR A 14 -37.38 -10.88 -46.64
C TYR A 14 -36.16 -10.60 -45.75
N LYS A 15 -34.95 -10.41 -46.32
CA LYS A 15 -33.71 -10.13 -45.57
C LYS A 15 -33.83 -8.91 -44.64
N LEU A 16 -34.46 -7.84 -45.12
CA LEU A 16 -34.68 -6.62 -44.35
C LEU A 16 -35.72 -6.82 -43.23
N ALA A 17 -36.78 -7.58 -43.49
CA ALA A 17 -37.80 -7.90 -42.48
C ALA A 17 -37.23 -8.83 -41.38
N ILE A 18 -36.42 -9.82 -41.75
CA ILE A 18 -35.75 -10.73 -40.81
C ILE A 18 -34.70 -9.99 -39.99
N ALA A 19 -33.92 -9.09 -40.62
CA ALA A 19 -32.94 -8.26 -39.90
C ALA A 19 -33.62 -7.34 -38.89
N ALA A 20 -34.75 -6.71 -39.26
CA ALA A 20 -35.53 -5.87 -38.36
C ALA A 20 -36.15 -6.67 -37.19
N ALA A 21 -36.67 -7.87 -37.45
CA ALA A 21 -37.21 -8.73 -36.41
C ALA A 21 -36.12 -9.19 -35.42
N LEU A 22 -34.91 -9.50 -35.91
CA LEU A 22 -33.77 -9.89 -35.08
C LEU A 22 -33.23 -8.72 -34.25
N THR A 23 -33.17 -7.50 -34.79
CA THR A 23 -32.79 -6.32 -33.99
C THR A 23 -33.82 -5.98 -32.93
N ILE A 24 -35.12 -6.14 -33.21
CA ILE A 24 -36.17 -5.96 -32.19
C ILE A 24 -36.03 -7.01 -31.08
N LEU A 25 -35.79 -8.28 -31.41
CA LEU A 25 -35.55 -9.33 -30.41
C LEU A 25 -34.28 -9.08 -29.59
N LEU A 26 -33.21 -8.56 -30.19
CA LEU A 26 -31.97 -8.19 -29.49
C LEU A 26 -32.17 -7.01 -28.54
N VAL A 27 -32.94 -6.00 -28.95
CA VAL A 27 -33.28 -4.85 -28.11
C VAL A 27 -34.21 -5.29 -26.97
N GLN A 28 -35.21 -6.15 -27.23
CA GLN A 28 -36.07 -6.71 -26.19
C GLN A 28 -35.28 -7.58 -25.21
N GLY A 29 -34.31 -8.37 -25.69
CA GLY A 29 -33.40 -9.15 -24.84
C GLY A 29 -32.50 -8.28 -23.95
N LEU A 30 -31.93 -7.20 -24.50
CA LEU A 30 -31.11 -6.25 -23.74
C LEU A 30 -31.93 -5.48 -22.70
N VAL A 31 -33.18 -5.12 -23.01
CA VAL A 31 -34.08 -4.46 -22.05
C VAL A 31 -34.50 -5.41 -20.92
N VAL A 32 -34.81 -6.68 -21.22
CA VAL A 32 -35.12 -7.69 -20.19
C VAL A 32 -33.89 -8.01 -19.33
N TRP A 33 -32.68 -8.02 -19.89
CA TRP A 33 -31.45 -8.20 -19.11
C TRP A 33 -31.14 -6.97 -18.24
N SER A 34 -31.34 -5.76 -18.77
CA SER A 34 -31.19 -4.50 -18.02
C SER A 34 -32.20 -4.35 -16.88
N LEU A 35 -33.39 -4.96 -16.96
CA LEU A 35 -34.38 -4.95 -15.88
C LEU A 35 -34.14 -6.06 -14.85
N ARG A 36 -33.61 -7.23 -15.25
CA ARG A 36 -33.24 -8.32 -14.32
C ARG A 36 -32.09 -7.95 -13.37
N THR A 37 -31.10 -7.19 -13.82
CA THR A 37 -30.02 -6.66 -12.95
C THR A 37 -30.48 -5.54 -12.01
N LEU A 38 -31.62 -4.90 -12.29
CA LEU A 38 -32.21 -3.87 -11.44
C LEU A 38 -33.14 -4.45 -10.36
N GLU A 39 -33.76 -5.62 -10.56
CA GLU A 39 -34.59 -6.29 -9.53
C GLU A 39 -33.78 -7.14 -8.53
N GLU A 40 -32.62 -7.72 -8.91
CA GLU A 40 -31.75 -8.45 -7.97
C GLU A 40 -30.97 -7.52 -7.02
N GLY A 41 -30.83 -6.24 -7.36
CA GLY A 41 -30.21 -5.22 -6.50
C GLY A 41 -31.06 -4.73 -5.33
N GLU A 42 -32.37 -4.97 -5.33
CA GLU A 42 -33.29 -4.46 -4.30
C GLU A 42 -33.81 -5.53 -3.32
N ALA A 43 -33.73 -6.83 -3.64
CA ALA A 43 -34.27 -7.90 -2.78
C ALA A 43 -33.27 -8.53 -1.77
N GLU A 44 -31.95 -8.48 -2.00
CA GLU A 44 -30.97 -9.09 -1.05
C GLU A 44 -30.66 -8.23 0.18
N ARG A 45 -31.23 -7.02 0.29
CA ARG A 45 -31.09 -6.15 1.47
C ARG A 45 -32.03 -6.48 2.63
N LYS A 46 -32.87 -7.52 2.54
CA LYS A 46 -33.76 -7.95 3.63
C LYS A 46 -33.80 -9.46 3.80
N THR A 47 -32.67 -10.11 4.12
CA THR A 47 -32.53 -11.21 5.12
C THR A 47 -31.22 -11.97 4.91
N ARG A 48 -30.21 -11.75 5.77
CA ARG A 48 -29.49 -12.82 6.49
C ARG A 48 -28.45 -12.22 7.43
N ARG A 49 -28.90 -12.10 8.68
CA ARG A 49 -28.10 -11.94 9.89
C ARG A 49 -27.80 -13.36 10.40
N SER A 50 -26.54 -13.75 10.50
CA SER A 50 -26.05 -14.85 11.33
C SER A 50 -24.56 -14.56 11.57
N LYS A 51 -24.17 -13.88 12.66
CA LYS A 51 -23.79 -14.47 13.97
C LYS A 51 -23.03 -15.79 13.82
N LEU A 52 -21.70 -15.70 13.91
CA LEU A 52 -20.80 -16.76 14.36
C LEU A 52 -20.55 -16.62 15.88
N PRO A 53 -20.17 -17.70 16.58
CA PRO A 53 -20.33 -17.84 18.03
C PRO A 53 -19.09 -17.44 18.83
N ASP A 54 -19.32 -16.80 19.98
CA ASP A 54 -18.37 -16.73 21.09
C ASP A 54 -18.70 -17.82 22.12
N GLN A 55 -17.68 -18.61 22.50
CA GLN A 55 -17.53 -19.28 23.80
C GLN A 55 -16.24 -18.66 24.38
N ASN A 56 -16.11 -18.23 25.64
CA ASN A 56 -16.70 -18.71 26.86
C ASN A 56 -16.69 -17.61 27.95
N SER A 57 -17.65 -17.70 28.84
CA SER A 57 -18.10 -16.78 29.89
C SER A 57 -17.33 -16.86 31.21
N GLN A 58 -17.33 -15.76 31.98
CA GLN A 58 -17.47 -15.79 33.44
C GLN A 58 -18.55 -14.78 33.89
N ASP A 59 -19.53 -15.30 34.65
CA ASP A 59 -20.67 -14.62 35.28
C ASP A 59 -20.24 -13.69 36.44
N PRO A 60 -21.13 -12.77 36.88
CA PRO A 60 -21.85 -13.07 38.12
C PRO A 60 -23.37 -12.78 38.13
N LYS A 61 -24.04 -13.59 38.97
CA LYS A 61 -25.42 -13.57 39.49
C LYS A 61 -25.97 -12.16 39.80
N ARG A 62 -27.16 -11.80 39.32
CA ARG A 62 -28.54 -12.03 39.84
C ARG A 62 -28.95 -11.00 40.90
N ASP A 63 -29.96 -10.17 40.59
CA ASP A 63 -31.16 -10.02 41.44
C ASP A 63 -32.31 -9.29 40.74
N THR A 64 -33.50 -9.65 41.20
CA THR A 64 -34.83 -9.47 40.62
C THR A 64 -35.60 -8.28 41.21
N ALA A 65 -36.64 -7.89 40.45
CA ALA A 65 -37.88 -7.23 40.85
C ALA A 65 -37.90 -5.69 40.92
N LEU A 66 -38.80 -5.10 40.12
CA LEU A 66 -39.99 -4.37 40.61
C LEU A 66 -40.91 -4.02 39.41
N TRP A 67 -42.16 -4.50 39.47
CA TRP A 67 -43.34 -3.89 38.82
C TRP A 67 -43.53 -2.47 39.41
N GLU A 68 -44.16 -1.45 38.83
CA GLU A 68 -45.51 -1.36 38.26
C GLU A 68 -45.76 0.15 37.96
N LYS A 69 -46.39 0.51 36.84
CA LYS A 69 -47.46 1.55 36.73
C LYS A 69 -47.80 1.93 35.27
N GLN A 70 -48.87 1.31 34.81
CA GLN A 70 -50.07 1.84 34.13
C GLN A 70 -50.13 3.30 33.63
N ASN A 71 -50.76 3.39 32.44
CA ASN A 71 -51.85 4.32 32.03
C ASN A 71 -51.46 5.79 31.78
N SER A 72 -52.02 6.56 30.83
CA SER A 72 -53.06 6.37 29.81
C SER A 72 -53.31 7.73 29.12
N LEU A 73 -53.78 7.69 27.87
CA LEU A 73 -54.79 8.61 27.27
C LEU A 73 -54.49 10.11 27.09
N SER A 74 -54.41 10.52 25.81
CA SER A 74 -55.26 11.54 25.15
C SER A 74 -54.78 11.63 23.68
N GLY A 75 -55.58 11.56 22.62
CA GLY A 75 -57.01 11.77 22.46
C GLY A 75 -57.24 13.07 21.68
N ARG A 76 -57.17 13.04 20.35
CA ARG A 76 -58.04 13.89 19.50
C ARG A 76 -58.08 13.47 18.03
N ASP A 77 -59.25 12.97 17.67
CA ASP A 77 -59.84 12.88 16.34
C ASP A 77 -60.14 14.25 15.70
N ARG A 78 -60.08 14.27 14.37
CA ARG A 78 -60.98 14.91 13.38
C ARG A 78 -60.33 14.62 12.01
N GLY A 79 -60.89 13.90 11.03
CA GLY A 79 -62.26 13.52 10.70
C GLY A 79 -62.54 13.95 9.26
N ARG A 80 -63.08 13.03 8.43
CA ARG A 80 -63.50 13.11 6.99
C ARG A 80 -62.41 12.81 5.94
N TRP A 81 -62.60 11.98 4.91
CA TRP A 81 -63.76 11.27 4.31
C TRP A 81 -63.29 9.86 3.90
N SER A 82 -64.01 8.76 4.20
CA SER A 82 -65.11 8.17 3.40
C SER A 82 -64.77 8.11 1.90
N GLY A 83 -64.74 6.99 1.19
CA GLY A 83 -65.32 5.67 1.44
C GLY A 83 -65.68 5.05 0.09
N ARG A 84 -65.27 3.80 -0.14
CA ARG A 84 -65.87 2.82 -1.07
C ARG A 84 -65.40 1.46 -0.53
N SER A 85 -66.18 0.79 0.32
CA SER A 85 -67.36 -0.03 -0.01
C SER A 85 -67.02 -1.09 -1.06
N GLU A 86 -67.26 -2.38 -0.87
CA GLU A 86 -67.56 -3.26 0.25
C GLU A 86 -67.71 -4.66 -0.40
N ARG A 87 -67.62 -5.73 0.41
CA ARG A 87 -68.19 -7.08 0.16
C ARG A 87 -67.44 -7.98 -0.86
N THR A 88 -67.31 -9.30 -0.69
CA THR A 88 -67.85 -10.30 0.28
C THR A 88 -67.23 -11.67 -0.03
N GLY A 89 -67.23 -12.55 0.98
CA GLY A 89 -67.21 -14.01 0.84
C GLY A 89 -65.90 -14.65 1.31
N GLY A 90 -65.79 -15.43 2.38
CA GLY A 90 -66.78 -16.14 3.19
C GLY A 90 -66.68 -17.65 2.97
N THR A 91 -66.30 -18.36 4.04
CA THR A 91 -66.56 -19.79 4.35
C THR A 91 -65.81 -20.87 3.53
N ALA A 92 -65.47 -22.07 4.01
CA ALA A 92 -65.37 -22.69 5.35
C ALA A 92 -64.88 -24.15 5.17
N ALA A 93 -64.36 -24.74 6.26
CA ALA A 93 -64.45 -26.17 6.65
C ALA A 93 -63.77 -27.24 5.77
N SER A 94 -63.34 -28.42 6.24
CA SER A 94 -63.01 -29.05 7.53
C SER A 94 -62.61 -30.52 7.21
N ALA A 95 -62.12 -31.26 8.22
CA ALA A 95 -62.19 -32.72 8.35
C ALA A 95 -61.13 -33.56 7.59
N LEU A 96 -60.60 -34.68 8.09
CA LEU A 96 -60.44 -35.30 9.41
C LEU A 96 -59.69 -36.66 9.17
N ARG A 97 -58.83 -37.05 10.12
CA ARG A 97 -58.59 -38.42 10.65
C ARG A 97 -57.73 -39.51 9.95
N ARG A 98 -56.91 -40.10 10.86
CA ARG A 98 -56.47 -41.51 11.08
C ARG A 98 -55.40 -42.08 10.14
N GLY A 99 -54.31 -42.73 10.56
CA GLY A 99 -53.80 -43.16 11.88
C GLY A 99 -53.40 -44.64 11.86
N THR A 100 -52.20 -45.02 12.34
CA THR A 100 -51.88 -46.36 12.94
C THR A 100 -50.55 -46.36 13.68
N SER A 101 -50.54 -47.01 14.86
CA SER A 101 -49.43 -47.22 15.81
C SER A 101 -48.62 -48.50 15.57
N ARG A 102 -47.40 -48.60 16.15
CA ARG A 102 -46.95 -49.56 17.21
C ARG A 102 -45.42 -49.44 17.44
N LYS A 103 -44.97 -49.12 18.66
CA LYS A 103 -44.34 -50.00 19.71
C LYS A 103 -42.96 -50.57 19.30
N GLY A 104 -41.89 -50.55 20.11
CA GLY A 104 -41.73 -50.15 21.52
C GLY A 104 -40.28 -50.37 22.06
N GLU A 105 -40.11 -49.94 23.31
CA GLU A 105 -39.18 -50.33 24.40
C GLU A 105 -37.64 -50.18 24.18
N LYS A 106 -36.85 -49.34 24.90
CA LYS A 106 -36.52 -49.16 26.35
C LYS A 106 -35.55 -50.24 26.92
N PRO A 107 -34.82 -50.00 28.05
CA PRO A 107 -34.06 -48.82 28.50
C PRO A 107 -32.78 -49.17 29.35
N SER A 108 -32.24 -48.17 30.07
CA SER A 108 -31.78 -48.28 31.50
C SER A 108 -30.28 -48.61 31.71
N ILE A 109 -29.53 -48.13 32.73
CA ILE A 109 -29.77 -47.43 34.01
C ILE A 109 -28.35 -47.05 34.54
N ARG A 110 -28.04 -45.79 34.90
CA ARG A 110 -28.17 -45.06 36.20
C ARG A 110 -26.99 -45.18 37.20
N LEU A 111 -26.57 -43.98 37.67
CA LEU A 111 -26.31 -43.52 39.07
C LEU A 111 -25.19 -44.23 39.88
N LYS A 112 -24.47 -43.62 40.84
CA LYS A 112 -24.76 -42.53 41.78
C LYS A 112 -23.46 -42.08 42.52
N SER A 113 -23.52 -40.85 43.03
CA SER A 113 -22.72 -40.10 44.03
C SER A 113 -22.63 -40.74 45.45
N PRO A 114 -22.24 -40.05 46.58
CA PRO A 114 -21.39 -38.85 46.88
C PRO A 114 -20.49 -39.00 48.17
N GLN A 115 -19.88 -37.87 48.63
CA GLN A 115 -19.55 -37.48 50.04
C GLN A 115 -18.29 -38.13 50.69
N GLU A 116 -17.51 -37.55 51.61
CA GLU A 116 -17.40 -36.24 52.30
C GLU A 116 -16.03 -36.20 53.05
N GLN A 117 -15.51 -34.98 53.30
CA GLN A 117 -14.70 -34.48 54.44
C GLN A 117 -13.73 -35.38 55.25
N GLY A 118 -12.58 -34.79 55.63
CA GLY A 118 -12.06 -34.93 57.00
C GLY A 118 -10.55 -35.10 57.14
N MET A 119 -9.96 -34.25 57.99
CA MET A 119 -8.52 -34.00 58.18
C MET A 119 -7.93 -34.81 59.36
N THR A 120 -6.59 -34.82 59.45
CA THR A 120 -5.69 -35.06 60.62
C THR A 120 -5.30 -36.50 61.03
N GLY A 121 -3.98 -36.77 61.01
CA GLY A 121 -3.23 -36.93 62.26
C GLY A 121 -2.59 -38.29 62.60
N ALA A 122 -1.32 -38.45 62.18
CA ALA A 122 -0.15 -38.96 62.94
C ALA A 122 0.08 -40.47 63.28
N GLY A 123 1.27 -40.93 62.85
CA GLY A 123 2.21 -41.84 63.53
C GLY A 123 2.09 -43.35 63.21
N LEU A 124 3.13 -44.15 62.96
CA LEU A 124 4.59 -44.01 63.11
C LEU A 124 5.32 -45.16 62.35
N ASP A 125 6.63 -44.95 62.21
CA ASP A 125 7.75 -45.86 61.89
C ASP A 125 8.21 -46.09 60.43
N GLY A 126 9.46 -45.64 60.16
CA GLY A 126 10.37 -46.35 59.25
C GLY A 126 11.29 -45.58 58.28
N VAL A 127 12.28 -44.82 58.78
CA VAL A 127 13.69 -44.82 58.30
C VAL A 127 14.10 -44.21 56.91
N HIS A 128 15.05 -43.23 57.00
CA HIS A 128 16.00 -42.62 56.02
C HIS A 128 15.47 -41.72 54.88
N ASP A 129 15.43 -40.37 54.99
CA ASP A 129 16.46 -39.27 55.04
C ASP A 129 17.28 -39.04 53.74
N LEU A 130 17.52 -37.83 53.18
CA LEU A 130 17.10 -36.40 53.34
C LEU A 130 17.53 -35.69 52.02
N SER A 131 16.68 -34.92 51.32
CA SER A 131 16.44 -33.45 51.41
C SER A 131 17.69 -32.57 51.10
N SER A 132 17.72 -31.72 50.07
CA SER A 132 17.02 -30.45 49.76
C SER A 132 17.76 -29.17 50.20
N SER A 133 18.22 -28.42 49.20
CA SER A 133 18.22 -26.94 49.07
C SER A 133 19.21 -26.05 49.87
N ARG A 134 19.61 -24.95 49.20
CA ARG A 134 20.19 -23.68 49.71
C ARG A 134 21.67 -23.75 50.14
N ASN A 135 22.57 -22.77 50.00
CA ASN A 135 22.52 -21.32 49.72
C ASN A 135 23.97 -20.80 49.44
N LEU A 136 24.06 -19.66 48.75
CA LEU A 136 25.00 -18.51 48.90
C LEU A 136 26.44 -18.70 49.45
N SER A 137 27.45 -18.16 48.73
CA SER A 137 28.41 -17.17 49.27
C SER A 137 29.39 -16.63 48.20
N GLU A 138 29.94 -15.46 48.51
CA GLU A 138 30.70 -14.53 47.67
C GLU A 138 32.20 -14.88 47.45
N THR A 139 32.76 -14.17 46.46
CA THR A 139 34.13 -13.60 46.35
C THR A 139 35.34 -14.37 45.77
N ARG A 140 35.93 -13.67 44.77
CA ARG A 140 37.35 -13.53 44.34
C ARG A 140 37.93 -14.45 43.25
N GLY A 141 38.06 -13.86 42.05
CA GLY A 141 39.37 -13.58 41.42
C GLY A 141 39.86 -14.54 40.32
N GLY A 142 40.05 -14.01 39.10
CA GLY A 142 40.87 -14.66 38.05
C GLY A 142 40.43 -14.30 36.63
N ALA A 143 41.32 -13.64 35.89
CA ALA A 143 41.10 -13.06 34.56
C ALA A 143 41.11 -14.10 33.41
N ASP A 144 40.28 -13.90 32.38
CA ASP A 144 40.66 -13.56 31.00
C ASP A 144 39.52 -13.87 30.00
N GLY A 145 39.40 -13.03 28.97
CA GLY A 145 38.16 -12.78 28.23
C GLY A 145 38.06 -13.40 26.83
N ALA A 146 36.83 -13.42 26.31
CA ALA A 146 36.49 -13.42 24.89
C ALA A 146 35.00 -13.02 24.69
N ALA A 147 34.74 -12.27 23.63
CA ALA A 147 33.65 -11.33 23.44
C ALA A 147 32.24 -11.93 23.22
N LYS A 148 31.22 -11.25 23.78
CA LYS A 148 29.79 -11.50 23.54
C LYS A 148 29.28 -10.71 22.34
N VAL A 149 28.53 -11.41 21.48
CA VAL A 149 27.74 -10.89 20.36
C VAL A 149 26.53 -10.09 20.89
N PRO A 150 26.16 -8.91 20.33
CA PRO A 150 24.98 -8.18 20.76
C PRO A 150 23.70 -8.81 20.19
N ALA A 151 22.73 -9.09 21.06
CA ALA A 151 21.40 -9.56 20.69
C ALA A 151 20.60 -8.42 20.01
N ALA A 152 20.13 -8.68 18.81
CA ALA A 152 19.25 -7.79 18.05
C ALA A 152 17.89 -7.62 18.75
N ALA A 153 17.39 -6.37 18.76
CA ALA A 153 16.11 -5.98 19.32
C ALA A 153 14.94 -6.70 18.65
N ILE A 154 14.15 -7.42 19.44
CA ILE A 154 12.88 -8.00 19.03
C ILE A 154 11.82 -6.89 19.04
N LEU A 155 11.17 -6.66 17.90
CA LEU A 155 10.08 -5.70 17.73
C LEU A 155 8.82 -6.20 18.45
N GLY A 156 8.44 -5.59 19.57
CA GLY A 156 7.27 -5.99 20.37
C GLY A 156 5.92 -5.61 19.73
N GLU A 157 4.93 -6.49 19.88
CA GLU A 157 3.51 -6.24 19.57
C GLU A 157 2.95 -5.06 20.40
N PRO A 158 2.19 -4.11 19.82
CA PRO A 158 1.55 -3.04 20.57
C PRO A 158 0.33 -3.56 21.33
N GLY A 159 0.40 -3.51 22.66
CA GLY A 159 -0.79 -3.60 23.52
C GLY A 159 -0.74 -4.55 24.71
N SER A 160 0.32 -5.35 24.89
CA SER A 160 0.44 -6.21 26.09
C SER A 160 1.56 -5.72 26.99
N VAL A 161 1.22 -5.36 28.23
CA VAL A 161 2.19 -5.03 29.28
C VAL A 161 1.73 -5.70 30.58
N ASP A 162 2.07 -6.96 30.75
CA ASP A 162 2.11 -7.60 32.07
C ASP A 162 3.57 -7.55 32.55
N GLY A 163 3.83 -6.79 33.62
CA GLY A 163 5.09 -6.84 34.37
C GLY A 163 6.20 -5.81 34.04
N ALA A 164 5.89 -4.56 33.70
CA ALA A 164 6.92 -3.56 33.42
C ALA A 164 7.60 -3.02 34.70
N HIS A 165 8.90 -3.29 34.85
CA HIS A 165 9.81 -2.46 35.66
C HIS A 165 10.25 -1.24 34.86
N GLN A 166 10.44 -0.10 35.55
CA GLN A 166 10.86 1.17 34.94
C GLN A 166 12.18 0.97 34.16
N PRO A 167 12.24 1.34 32.87
CA PRO A 167 13.52 1.36 32.16
C PRO A 167 14.40 2.46 32.75
N SER A 168 15.66 2.12 33.02
CA SER A 168 16.72 3.06 33.37
C SER A 168 16.77 4.19 32.32
N SER A 169 16.39 5.41 32.71
CA SER A 169 16.49 6.60 31.87
C SER A 169 17.23 7.71 32.62
N ASP A 170 18.29 8.25 32.04
CA ASP A 170 19.08 9.40 32.54
C ASP A 170 18.32 10.75 32.50
N PHE A 171 17.00 10.72 32.32
CA PHE A 171 16.12 11.88 32.41
C PHE A 171 14.98 11.58 33.38
N VAL A 172 14.68 12.54 34.26
CA VAL A 172 13.61 12.45 35.26
C VAL A 172 12.37 13.19 34.75
N PRO A 173 11.26 12.48 34.46
CA PRO A 173 9.99 13.11 34.10
C PRO A 173 9.56 14.18 35.12
N LYS A 174 8.94 15.26 34.64
CA LYS A 174 8.47 16.37 35.49
C LYS A 174 7.24 16.02 36.34
N CYS A 175 6.67 14.84 36.12
CA CYS A 175 5.46 14.33 36.76
C CYS A 175 5.51 12.80 36.76
N ASP A 176 4.61 12.16 37.52
CA ASP A 176 4.46 10.71 37.49
C ASP A 176 3.61 10.25 36.29
N ILE A 177 4.17 9.38 35.45
CA ILE A 177 3.56 8.92 34.19
C ILE A 177 2.96 7.53 34.39
N MET A 178 1.64 7.49 34.60
CA MET A 178 0.89 6.26 34.89
C MET A 178 0.14 5.68 33.67
N GLY A 179 0.03 6.43 32.57
CA GLY A 179 -0.77 6.04 31.40
C GLY A 179 -0.13 4.92 30.58
N LYS A 180 -0.86 3.82 30.33
CA LYS A 180 -0.36 2.65 29.56
C LYS A 180 0.17 3.02 28.18
N ASP A 181 -0.53 3.89 27.46
CA ASP A 181 -0.14 4.36 26.13
C ASP A 181 1.20 5.12 26.17
N ALA A 182 1.32 6.09 27.09
CA ALA A 182 2.53 6.87 27.30
C ALA A 182 3.73 5.99 27.72
N LEU A 183 3.52 5.04 28.64
CA LEU A 183 4.56 4.09 29.07
C LEU A 183 5.03 3.19 27.92
N SER A 184 4.09 2.69 27.10
CA SER A 184 4.42 1.92 25.89
C SER A 184 5.22 2.75 24.89
N ALA A 185 4.84 4.02 24.68
CA ALA A 185 5.56 4.92 23.79
C ALA A 185 6.98 5.22 24.31
N LEU A 186 7.15 5.52 25.60
CA LEU A 186 8.46 5.75 26.22
C LEU A 186 9.40 4.56 26.10
N HIS A 187 8.86 3.34 26.24
CA HIS A 187 9.64 2.10 26.09
C HIS A 187 10.08 1.84 24.64
N ARG A 188 9.22 2.14 23.66
CA ARG A 188 9.48 1.87 22.24
C ARG A 188 10.26 2.99 21.54
N ALA A 189 10.22 4.22 22.05
CA ALA A 189 10.92 5.36 21.46
C ALA A 189 12.44 5.15 21.47
N GLY A 190 13.07 5.28 20.30
CA GLY A 190 14.48 4.98 20.10
C GLY A 190 15.40 6.04 20.69
N SER A 191 15.12 7.32 20.42
CA SER A 191 15.97 8.43 20.85
C SER A 191 15.62 8.96 22.24
N GLN A 192 16.64 9.44 22.96
CA GLN A 192 16.46 10.11 24.25
C GLN A 192 15.63 11.39 24.12
N GLN A 193 15.82 12.13 23.02
CA GLN A 193 15.06 13.34 22.73
C GLN A 193 13.56 13.04 22.60
N CYS A 194 13.18 12.01 21.85
CA CYS A 194 11.77 11.63 21.69
C CYS A 194 11.16 11.17 23.03
N ARG A 195 11.90 10.40 23.84
CA ARG A 195 11.45 10.03 25.21
C ARG A 195 11.21 11.27 26.09
N GLN A 196 12.12 12.24 26.04
CA GLN A 196 12.01 13.52 26.75
C GLN A 196 10.79 14.35 26.31
N GLU A 197 10.56 14.45 25.00
CA GLU A 197 9.41 15.15 24.44
C GLU A 197 8.09 14.49 24.86
N ILE A 198 7.99 13.16 24.72
CA ILE A 198 6.83 12.37 25.15
C ILE A 198 6.51 12.65 26.62
N ALA A 199 7.50 12.52 27.50
CA ALA A 199 7.30 12.76 28.94
C ALA A 199 6.81 14.19 29.23
N ASN A 200 7.42 15.20 28.60
CA ASN A 200 7.01 16.60 28.80
C ASN A 200 5.57 16.85 28.34
N ILE A 201 5.19 16.35 27.17
CA ILE A 201 3.85 16.51 26.59
C ILE A 201 2.81 15.84 27.49
N VAL A 202 3.08 14.62 27.94
CA VAL A 202 2.19 13.88 28.86
C VAL A 202 2.01 14.65 30.16
N CYS A 203 3.09 15.18 30.76
CA CYS A 203 2.99 15.98 31.98
C CYS A 203 2.21 17.28 31.78
N GLN A 204 2.40 17.98 30.65
CA GLN A 204 1.63 19.18 30.33
C GLN A 204 0.14 18.87 30.14
N HIS A 205 -0.19 17.73 29.52
CA HIS A 205 -1.56 17.28 29.33
C HIS A 205 -2.23 16.90 30.65
N GLN A 206 -1.57 16.12 31.51
CA GLN A 206 -2.06 15.79 32.86
C GLN A 206 -2.29 17.05 33.70
N GLY A 207 -1.42 18.05 33.56
CA GLY A 207 -1.56 19.36 34.19
C GLY A 207 -2.63 20.27 33.57
N ARG A 208 -3.36 19.83 32.54
CA ARG A 208 -4.36 20.61 31.77
C ARG A 208 -3.80 21.91 31.17
N LYS A 209 -2.52 21.92 30.79
CA LYS A 209 -1.81 23.08 30.19
C LYS A 209 -1.57 22.95 28.69
N LEU A 210 -1.91 21.80 28.09
CA LEU A 210 -1.59 21.49 26.69
C LEU A 210 -2.74 21.77 25.72
N MET A 211 -3.94 21.28 26.03
CA MET A 211 -5.11 21.30 25.15
C MET A 211 -6.10 22.39 25.57
N PRO A 212 -6.74 23.11 24.63
CA PRO A 212 -7.80 24.05 24.96
C PRO A 212 -9.03 23.31 25.53
N SER A 213 -9.66 23.87 26.57
CA SER A 213 -10.86 23.30 27.18
C SER A 213 -12.15 23.68 26.45
N ALA A 214 -12.20 24.90 25.90
CA ALA A 214 -13.32 25.44 25.13
C ALA A 214 -12.77 26.28 23.97
N LEU A 215 -13.51 26.34 22.86
CA LEU A 215 -13.22 27.17 21.70
C LEU A 215 -14.49 27.87 21.21
N PRO A 216 -14.38 29.11 20.69
CA PRO A 216 -15.55 29.85 20.22
C PRO A 216 -16.08 29.28 18.89
N GLN A 217 -17.39 29.40 18.69
CA GLN A 217 -18.06 29.14 17.42
C GLN A 217 -18.55 30.46 16.83
N PHE A 218 -17.97 30.86 15.70
CA PHE A 218 -18.26 32.12 15.02
C PHE A 218 -19.27 31.98 13.88
N CYS A 219 -19.61 30.76 13.49
CA CYS A 219 -20.57 30.51 12.41
C CYS A 219 -21.99 30.87 12.86
N PRO A 220 -22.70 31.78 12.14
CA PRO A 220 -24.05 32.22 12.53
C PRO A 220 -25.17 31.22 12.20
N GLN A 221 -24.90 30.22 11.35
CA GLN A 221 -25.88 29.21 10.94
C GLN A 221 -25.42 27.84 11.41
N LEU A 222 -26.05 27.33 12.49
CA LEU A 222 -25.89 25.93 12.89
C LEU A 222 -26.56 25.03 11.85
N GLY A 223 -25.77 24.57 10.88
CA GLY A 223 -26.06 23.42 10.04
C GLY A 223 -26.98 23.67 8.84
N VAL A 224 -26.42 24.03 7.69
CA VAL A 224 -26.78 23.49 6.37
C VAL A 224 -25.56 23.67 5.45
N SER A 225 -25.02 22.56 4.93
CA SER A 225 -24.13 22.59 3.77
C SER A 225 -24.96 22.90 2.53
N ASN A 226 -24.58 23.91 1.75
CA ASN A 226 -25.17 24.12 0.44
C ASN A 226 -24.80 22.92 -0.44
N GLN A 227 -25.82 22.14 -0.85
CA GLN A 227 -25.65 21.14 -1.90
C GLN A 227 -25.15 21.86 -3.16
N VAL A 228 -24.16 21.26 -3.82
CA VAL A 228 -23.75 21.71 -5.15
C VAL A 228 -25.00 21.69 -6.03
N GLN A 229 -25.50 22.86 -6.45
CA GLN A 229 -26.51 22.91 -7.50
C GLN A 229 -25.96 22.10 -8.67
N ALA A 230 -26.75 21.12 -9.15
CA ALA A 230 -26.43 20.40 -10.38
C ALA A 230 -26.18 21.46 -11.44
N VAL A 231 -24.92 21.63 -11.83
CA VAL A 231 -24.60 22.62 -12.85
C VAL A 231 -25.18 22.05 -14.13
N GLY A 232 -26.30 22.62 -14.59
CA GLY A 232 -26.81 22.40 -15.94
C GLY A 232 -25.69 22.66 -16.95
N GLU A 233 -25.78 22.07 -18.14
CA GLU A 233 -24.75 22.12 -19.19
C GLU A 233 -23.97 23.45 -19.17
N LEU A 234 -22.80 23.43 -18.53
CA LEU A 234 -21.94 24.59 -18.47
C LEU A 234 -21.58 24.93 -19.91
N ASP A 235 -21.87 26.15 -20.31
CA ASP A 235 -21.25 26.80 -21.45
C ASP A 235 -19.75 26.97 -21.12
N ASN A 236 -18.98 25.89 -21.34
CA ASN A 236 -17.59 25.66 -20.89
C ASN A 236 -16.55 26.53 -21.64
N SER A 237 -16.96 27.70 -22.15
CA SER A 237 -16.07 28.53 -22.95
C SER A 237 -15.27 29.48 -22.07
N LEU A 238 -13.96 29.22 -21.94
CA LEU A 238 -13.02 30.09 -21.22
C LEU A 238 -13.06 31.55 -21.74
N SER A 239 -13.38 31.76 -23.01
CA SER A 239 -13.53 33.09 -23.63
C SER A 239 -14.63 33.97 -23.02
N LYS A 240 -15.57 33.38 -22.25
CA LYS A 240 -16.64 34.10 -21.55
C LYS A 240 -16.26 34.49 -20.12
N VAL A 241 -15.08 34.08 -19.65
CA VAL A 241 -14.59 34.37 -18.30
C VAL A 241 -13.80 35.67 -18.32
N GLU A 242 -14.40 36.78 -17.86
CA GLU A 242 -13.72 38.09 -17.83
C GLU A 242 -12.47 38.11 -16.93
N LYS A 243 -12.49 37.37 -15.81
CA LYS A 243 -11.41 37.33 -14.82
C LYS A 243 -11.06 35.87 -14.48
N PRO A 244 -10.24 35.21 -15.31
CA PRO A 244 -9.82 33.83 -15.06
C PRO A 244 -9.02 33.75 -13.76
N VAL A 245 -9.32 32.75 -12.93
CA VAL A 245 -8.59 32.51 -11.69
C VAL A 245 -7.21 31.94 -11.97
N ARG A 246 -6.26 32.26 -11.10
CA ARG A 246 -4.93 31.64 -11.09
C ARG A 246 -4.79 30.70 -9.92
N VAL A 247 -4.31 29.49 -10.18
CA VAL A 247 -4.21 28.43 -9.17
C VAL A 247 -2.78 28.33 -8.66
N ALA A 248 -2.61 28.28 -7.34
CA ALA A 248 -1.40 27.81 -6.68
C ALA A 248 -1.54 26.31 -6.39
N PHE A 249 -0.94 25.48 -7.23
CA PHE A 249 -0.82 24.04 -7.00
C PHE A 249 0.30 23.78 -6.01
N VAL A 250 -0.03 23.15 -4.88
CA VAL A 250 0.95 22.70 -3.90
C VAL A 250 1.12 21.20 -3.98
N LEU A 251 2.26 20.77 -4.50
CA LEU A 251 2.57 19.36 -4.73
C LEU A 251 3.36 18.82 -3.53
N MET A 252 2.75 17.90 -2.78
CA MET A 252 3.39 17.18 -1.67
C MET A 252 3.88 15.83 -2.20
N VAL A 253 5.16 15.72 -2.54
CA VAL A 253 5.72 14.57 -3.26
C VAL A 253 6.80 13.83 -2.47
N HIS A 254 6.88 12.51 -2.68
CA HIS A 254 7.89 11.63 -2.09
C HIS A 254 8.10 10.40 -3.00
N GLY A 255 9.13 9.62 -2.71
CA GLY A 255 9.44 8.39 -3.43
C GLY A 255 10.33 8.64 -4.64
N ARG A 256 10.14 7.84 -5.70
CA ARG A 256 11.07 7.75 -6.83
C ARG A 256 10.44 8.01 -8.21
N ALA A 257 9.12 8.14 -8.30
CA ALA A 257 8.35 8.25 -9.54
C ALA A 257 8.47 9.64 -10.23
N VAL A 258 9.69 10.08 -10.52
CA VAL A 258 9.98 11.40 -11.10
C VAL A 258 9.37 11.57 -12.49
N ARG A 259 9.41 10.53 -13.33
CA ARG A 259 8.83 10.60 -14.69
C ARG A 259 7.31 10.77 -14.64
N GLN A 260 6.65 10.10 -13.70
CA GLN A 260 5.21 10.30 -13.47
C GLN A 260 4.90 11.69 -12.92
N LEU A 261 5.73 12.23 -12.01
CA LEU A 261 5.60 13.61 -11.55
C LEU A 261 5.74 14.62 -12.71
N LYS A 262 6.74 14.44 -13.59
CA LYS A 262 6.90 15.28 -14.78
C LYS A 262 5.68 15.19 -15.69
N ARG A 263 5.12 13.99 -15.89
CA ARG A 263 3.87 13.80 -16.66
C ARG A 263 2.68 14.51 -16.03
N LEU A 264 2.51 14.44 -14.71
CA LEU A 264 1.49 15.19 -13.98
C LEU A 264 1.66 16.69 -14.20
N ILE A 265 2.86 17.23 -13.96
CA ILE A 265 3.18 18.65 -14.18
C ILE A 265 2.83 19.05 -15.62
N LYS A 266 3.25 18.25 -16.61
CA LYS A 266 2.94 18.46 -18.03
C LYS A 266 1.44 18.59 -18.29
N ALA A 267 0.63 17.74 -17.68
CA ALA A 267 -0.82 17.77 -17.80
C ALA A 267 -1.46 19.00 -17.13
N ILE A 268 -0.97 19.44 -15.97
CA ILE A 268 -1.59 20.56 -15.22
C ILE A 268 -0.95 21.93 -15.50
N TYR A 269 0.17 21.98 -16.22
CA TYR A 269 0.95 23.21 -16.41
C TYR A 269 0.22 24.26 -17.27
N HIS A 270 0.13 25.48 -16.78
CA HIS A 270 -0.18 26.67 -17.56
C HIS A 270 0.66 27.83 -17.05
N HIS A 271 1.09 28.72 -17.93
CA HIS A 271 1.96 29.85 -17.58
C HIS A 271 1.37 30.82 -16.55
N ASP A 272 0.03 30.93 -16.47
CA ASP A 272 -0.66 31.79 -15.50
C ASP A 272 -0.82 31.19 -14.10
N HIS A 273 -0.58 29.89 -13.94
CA HIS A 273 -0.67 29.20 -12.65
C HIS A 273 0.69 29.14 -11.96
N TYR A 274 0.68 28.72 -10.70
CA TYR A 274 1.88 28.62 -9.87
C TYR A 274 2.00 27.22 -9.28
N TYR A 275 3.23 26.70 -9.20
CA TYR A 275 3.50 25.34 -8.74
C TYR A 275 4.54 25.38 -7.62
N TYR A 276 4.11 25.10 -6.39
CA TYR A 276 4.99 25.05 -5.23
C TYR A 276 5.17 23.61 -4.76
N ILE A 277 6.39 23.09 -4.90
CA ILE A 277 6.66 21.66 -4.75
C ILE A 277 7.43 21.42 -3.46
N HIS A 278 6.80 20.72 -2.52
CA HIS A 278 7.47 20.16 -1.36
C HIS A 278 7.91 18.73 -1.65
N VAL A 279 9.17 18.43 -1.34
CA VAL A 279 9.72 17.08 -1.44
C VAL A 279 10.10 16.56 -0.06
N ASP A 280 9.54 15.41 0.35
CA ASP A 280 9.86 14.76 1.61
C ASP A 280 11.37 14.68 1.82
N LYS A 281 11.83 14.98 3.05
CA LYS A 281 13.26 15.07 3.40
C LYS A 281 14.04 13.78 3.08
N ARG A 282 13.38 12.62 3.10
CA ARG A 282 13.98 11.30 2.79
C ARG A 282 14.13 11.05 1.29
N SER A 283 13.45 11.80 0.43
CA SER A 283 13.43 11.58 -1.03
C SER A 283 14.47 12.45 -1.73
N GLY A 284 15.76 12.13 -1.54
CA GLY A 284 16.90 12.90 -2.07
C GLY A 284 16.93 13.04 -3.59
N TYR A 285 16.80 11.93 -4.32
CA TYR A 285 16.71 11.93 -5.79
C TYR A 285 15.59 12.79 -6.34
N MET A 286 14.36 12.60 -5.83
CA MET A 286 13.20 13.40 -6.26
C MET A 286 13.43 14.89 -6.03
N HIS A 287 14.10 15.27 -4.94
CA HIS A 287 14.43 16.66 -4.65
C HIS A 287 15.39 17.26 -5.69
N ARG A 288 16.46 16.53 -6.05
CA ARG A 288 17.39 16.98 -7.11
C ARG A 288 16.68 17.19 -8.44
N GLU A 289 15.80 16.27 -8.82
CA GLU A 289 15.02 16.37 -10.06
C GLU A 289 14.02 17.54 -10.03
N VAL A 290 13.34 17.77 -8.89
CA VAL A 290 12.42 18.91 -8.72
C VAL A 290 13.17 20.24 -8.78
N LEU A 291 14.38 20.34 -8.25
CA LEU A 291 15.21 21.55 -8.37
C LEU A 291 15.53 21.86 -9.84
N GLN A 292 15.85 20.84 -10.65
CA GLN A 292 16.08 21.03 -12.08
C GLN A 292 14.81 21.48 -12.81
N ILE A 293 13.64 20.93 -12.45
CA ILE A 293 12.36 21.37 -13.01
C ILE A 293 12.08 22.84 -12.65
N ALA A 294 12.30 23.24 -11.40
CA ALA A 294 12.08 24.61 -10.94
C ALA A 294 13.01 25.64 -11.62
N GLN A 295 14.21 25.22 -12.05
CA GLN A 295 15.12 26.08 -12.81
C GLN A 295 14.62 26.34 -14.24
N GLN A 296 13.81 25.44 -14.81
CA GLN A 296 13.33 25.55 -16.20
C GLN A 296 12.12 26.48 -16.35
N TYR A 297 11.32 26.66 -15.30
CA TYR A 297 10.05 27.39 -15.36
C TYR A 297 9.95 28.43 -14.23
N PRO A 298 9.74 29.72 -14.55
CA PRO A 298 9.73 30.79 -13.54
C PRO A 298 8.54 30.71 -12.57
N ASN A 299 7.45 30.03 -12.96
CA ASN A 299 6.25 29.81 -12.15
C ASN A 299 6.27 28.47 -11.40
N ILE A 300 7.40 27.77 -11.35
CA ILE A 300 7.62 26.57 -10.52
C ILE A 300 8.69 26.88 -9.46
N ARG A 301 8.39 26.60 -8.19
CA ARG A 301 9.34 26.76 -7.07
C ARG A 301 9.34 25.51 -6.21
N ALA A 302 10.52 25.11 -5.72
CA ALA A 302 10.65 24.11 -4.67
C ALA A 302 10.63 24.78 -3.29
N THR A 303 10.07 24.12 -2.27
CA THR A 303 10.16 24.62 -0.90
C THR A 303 11.63 24.61 -0.43
N PRO A 304 12.15 25.70 0.18
CA PRO A 304 13.52 25.71 0.69
C PRO A 304 13.67 24.85 1.96
N TRP A 305 12.57 24.61 2.66
CA TRP A 305 12.47 23.70 3.80
C TRP A 305 11.88 22.36 3.37
N ARG A 306 12.26 21.28 4.05
CA ARG A 306 11.77 19.92 3.80
C ARG A 306 11.45 19.24 5.12
N MET A 307 10.30 18.58 5.19
CA MET A 307 9.82 17.85 6.36
C MET A 307 9.75 16.37 6.04
N VAL A 308 9.83 15.52 7.06
CA VAL A 308 9.55 14.09 6.94
C VAL A 308 8.05 13.92 7.13
N THR A 309 7.29 13.84 6.05
CA THR A 309 5.83 13.79 6.08
C THR A 309 5.38 12.33 6.07
N ILE A 310 5.47 11.68 7.24
CA ILE A 310 5.02 10.30 7.41
C ILE A 310 3.50 10.17 7.22
N TRP A 311 3.03 8.97 6.88
CA TRP A 311 1.60 8.69 6.81
C TRP A 311 0.95 8.99 8.17
N GLY A 312 -0.15 9.76 8.17
CA GLY A 312 -0.85 10.15 9.40
C GLY A 312 -0.15 11.21 10.26
N GLY A 313 1.07 11.62 9.92
CA GLY A 313 1.87 12.55 10.71
C GLY A 313 1.27 13.95 10.82
N ALA A 314 1.53 14.61 11.95
CA ALA A 314 1.22 16.01 12.18
C ALA A 314 2.01 16.96 11.27
N SER A 315 3.19 16.54 10.83
CA SER A 315 4.06 17.24 9.90
C SER A 315 3.40 17.58 8.56
N LEU A 316 2.40 16.82 8.09
CA LEU A 316 1.67 17.12 6.86
C LEU A 316 0.88 18.44 6.97
N LEU A 317 0.12 18.64 8.06
CA LEU A 317 -0.58 19.90 8.29
C LEU A 317 0.42 21.06 8.46
N LYS A 318 1.51 20.82 9.19
CA LYS A 318 2.59 21.81 9.34
C LYS A 318 3.18 22.24 7.99
N ALA A 319 3.38 21.29 7.08
CA ALA A 319 3.84 21.56 5.72
C ALA A 319 2.82 22.38 4.92
N TYR A 320 1.52 22.08 5.01
CA TYR A 320 0.48 22.89 4.36
C TYR A 320 0.44 24.32 4.90
N LEU A 321 0.39 24.49 6.22
CA LEU A 321 0.37 25.82 6.85
C LEU A 321 1.61 26.63 6.50
N ARG A 322 2.79 26.01 6.47
CA ARG A 322 4.02 26.70 6.06
C ARG A 322 4.01 27.07 4.58
N SER A 323 3.50 26.19 3.71
CA SER A 323 3.39 26.47 2.27
C SER A 323 2.42 27.62 2.01
N MET A 324 1.28 27.64 2.71
CA MET A 324 0.31 28.73 2.67
C MET A 324 0.93 30.05 3.12
N GLN A 325 1.68 30.06 4.22
CA GLN A 325 2.41 31.25 4.68
C GLN A 325 3.40 31.75 3.62
N ASP A 326 4.22 30.86 3.05
CA ASP A 326 5.19 31.24 2.02
C ASP A 326 4.48 31.83 0.78
N LEU A 327 3.40 31.19 0.31
CA LEU A 327 2.61 31.64 -0.84
C LEU A 327 1.93 33.00 -0.64
N LEU A 328 1.55 33.34 0.60
CA LEU A 328 1.01 34.68 0.92
C LEU A 328 2.11 35.75 0.92
N SER A 329 3.34 35.37 1.30
CA SER A 329 4.50 36.26 1.31
C SER A 329 5.15 36.48 -0.07
N MET A 330 4.91 35.60 -1.05
CA MET A 330 5.37 35.77 -2.44
C MET A 330 4.52 36.81 -3.17
N LEU A 331 4.92 38.08 -3.09
CA LEU A 331 4.16 39.19 -3.68
C LEU A 331 4.08 39.16 -5.21
N ASP A 332 5.02 38.51 -5.87
CA ASP A 332 5.04 38.31 -7.33
C ASP A 332 4.06 37.24 -7.80
N TRP A 333 3.64 36.33 -6.91
CA TRP A 333 2.68 35.27 -7.20
C TRP A 333 1.28 35.66 -6.74
N LYS A 334 0.36 35.67 -7.69
CA LYS A 334 -0.87 36.44 -7.57
C LYS A 334 -2.08 35.51 -7.76
N TRP A 335 -2.15 34.50 -6.90
CA TRP A 335 -3.07 33.36 -6.98
C TRP A 335 -4.42 33.61 -6.28
N ASP A 336 -5.44 32.86 -6.68
CA ASP A 336 -6.82 32.92 -6.16
C ASP A 336 -7.21 31.66 -5.37
N PHE A 337 -6.71 30.51 -5.80
CA PHE A 337 -7.00 29.20 -5.18
C PHE A 337 -5.72 28.46 -4.80
N PHE A 338 -5.76 27.79 -3.66
CA PHE A 338 -4.81 26.79 -3.21
C PHE A 338 -5.36 25.39 -3.53
N ILE A 339 -4.64 24.57 -4.28
CA ILE A 339 -5.01 23.17 -4.56
C ILE A 339 -3.84 22.26 -4.23
N ASN A 340 -4.05 21.29 -3.32
CA ASN A 340 -3.02 20.30 -3.00
C ASN A 340 -3.10 19.06 -3.90
N LEU A 341 -1.95 18.56 -4.35
CA LEU A 341 -1.82 17.31 -5.13
C LEU A 341 -0.66 16.46 -4.60
N SER A 342 -0.73 15.15 -4.78
CA SER A 342 0.43 14.24 -4.65
C SER A 342 0.99 13.88 -6.03
N ALA A 343 2.13 13.21 -6.06
CA ALA A 343 2.68 12.62 -7.29
C ALA A 343 1.78 11.50 -7.91
N THR A 344 0.75 11.06 -7.16
CA THR A 344 -0.19 10.01 -7.58
C THR A 344 -1.59 10.53 -7.91
N ASP A 345 -1.77 11.85 -7.96
CA ASP A 345 -2.98 12.48 -8.50
C ASP A 345 -2.84 12.66 -10.02
N PHE A 346 -3.97 12.71 -10.73
CA PHE A 346 -4.00 13.05 -12.16
C PHE A 346 -5.28 13.84 -12.49
N PRO A 347 -5.25 14.81 -13.42
CA PRO A 347 -6.45 15.53 -13.83
C PRO A 347 -7.46 14.60 -14.51
N THR A 348 -8.74 14.91 -14.37
CA THR A 348 -9.87 14.21 -15.01
C THR A 348 -10.68 15.12 -15.94
N ARG A 349 -10.33 16.39 -15.98
CA ARG A 349 -10.88 17.46 -16.81
C ARG A 349 -9.74 18.37 -17.25
N THR A 350 -9.97 19.14 -18.30
CA THR A 350 -8.98 20.07 -18.85
C THR A 350 -8.74 21.25 -17.90
N ASN A 351 -7.62 21.96 -18.11
CA ASN A 351 -7.32 23.19 -17.39
C ASN A 351 -8.40 24.25 -17.60
N ASP A 352 -8.91 24.37 -18.83
CA ASP A 352 -9.87 25.41 -19.19
C ASP A 352 -11.22 25.19 -18.49
N GLU A 353 -11.66 23.93 -18.38
CA GLU A 353 -12.83 23.56 -17.57
C GLU A 353 -12.61 23.88 -16.09
N LEU A 354 -11.42 23.61 -15.55
CA LEU A 354 -11.08 23.90 -14.15
C LEU A 354 -11.14 25.41 -13.87
N VAL A 355 -10.49 26.22 -14.72
CA VAL A 355 -10.46 27.68 -14.59
C VAL A 355 -11.86 28.26 -14.74
N THR A 356 -12.64 27.79 -15.73
CA THR A 356 -14.02 28.23 -15.93
C THR A 356 -14.88 27.96 -14.68
N PHE A 357 -14.82 26.74 -14.15
CA PHE A 357 -15.59 26.37 -12.95
C PHE A 357 -15.19 27.18 -11.72
N LEU A 358 -13.88 27.29 -11.44
CA LEU A 358 -13.40 28.01 -10.26
C LEU A 358 -13.61 29.53 -10.37
N SER A 359 -13.56 30.11 -11.56
CA SER A 359 -13.90 31.51 -11.78
C SER A 359 -15.36 31.82 -11.46
N GLN A 360 -16.28 30.90 -11.75
CA GLN A 360 -17.69 31.05 -11.38
C GLN A 360 -17.95 30.85 -9.88
N GLN A 361 -17.08 30.10 -9.19
CA GLN A 361 -17.20 29.74 -7.78
C GLN A 361 -16.09 30.36 -6.92
N ARG A 362 -15.64 31.57 -7.26
CA ARG A 362 -14.43 32.20 -6.71
C ARG A 362 -14.44 32.38 -5.19
N ASP A 363 -15.63 32.51 -4.60
CA ASP A 363 -15.83 32.73 -3.16
C ASP A 363 -16.13 31.44 -2.37
N LYS A 364 -16.02 30.26 -3.00
CA LYS A 364 -16.35 28.96 -2.38
C LYS A 364 -15.13 28.11 -2.05
N ASN A 365 -15.18 27.43 -0.92
CA ASN A 365 -14.16 26.49 -0.44
C ASN A 365 -14.66 25.04 -0.61
N PHE A 366 -13.83 24.19 -1.22
CA PHE A 366 -14.20 22.84 -1.63
C PHE A 366 -13.53 21.80 -0.73
N LEU A 367 -14.30 21.31 0.25
CA LEU A 367 -13.88 20.30 1.22
C LEU A 367 -14.91 19.16 1.21
N LYS A 368 -14.46 17.91 1.29
CA LYS A 368 -15.38 16.75 1.33
C LYS A 368 -15.45 16.20 2.74
N SER A 369 -16.64 16.22 3.33
CA SER A 369 -16.92 15.65 4.64
C SER A 369 -17.22 14.15 4.56
N HIS A 370 -17.04 13.44 5.68
CA HIS A 370 -17.22 12.00 5.77
C HIS A 370 -18.68 11.51 5.56
N GLY A 371 -19.68 12.41 5.69
CA GLY A 371 -21.09 12.14 5.43
C GLY A 371 -21.72 11.05 6.31
N ARG A 372 -21.15 10.79 7.49
CA ARG A 372 -21.57 9.75 8.45
C ARG A 372 -21.89 10.38 9.80
N GLU A 373 -22.25 9.55 10.78
CA GLU A 373 -22.39 9.95 12.18
C GLU A 373 -21.07 10.52 12.75
N ASN A 374 -21.09 11.76 13.24
CA ASN A 374 -19.90 12.51 13.66
C ASN A 374 -19.14 11.85 14.83
N ALA A 375 -19.87 11.35 15.84
CA ALA A 375 -19.27 10.65 16.98
C ALA A 375 -18.43 9.42 16.55
N ARG A 376 -18.87 8.73 15.49
CA ARG A 376 -18.13 7.59 14.92
C ARG A 376 -16.89 8.04 14.15
N PHE A 377 -16.95 9.18 13.49
CA PHE A 377 -15.81 9.77 12.79
C PHE A 377 -14.70 10.14 13.79
N ILE A 378 -15.05 10.88 14.86
CA ILE A 378 -14.12 11.28 15.93
C ILE A 378 -13.35 10.07 16.48
N LYS A 379 -14.07 9.00 16.85
CA LYS A 379 -13.46 7.77 17.38
C LYS A 379 -12.59 7.03 16.36
N LYS A 380 -12.99 7.00 15.08
CA LYS A 380 -12.23 6.28 14.04
C LYS A 380 -10.96 7.01 13.61
N GLN A 381 -10.99 8.33 13.61
CA GLN A 381 -9.83 9.18 13.34
C GLN A 381 -8.89 9.31 14.53
N GLY A 382 -9.32 8.87 15.73
CA GLY A 382 -8.55 9.05 16.96
C GLY A 382 -8.47 10.51 17.40
N LEU A 383 -9.46 11.34 17.06
CA LEU A 383 -9.47 12.76 17.47
C LEU A 383 -9.64 12.93 18.99
N ASP A 384 -10.21 11.92 19.66
CA ASP A 384 -10.30 11.75 21.12
C ASP A 384 -9.00 11.20 21.75
N ARG A 385 -7.94 11.05 20.96
CA ARG A 385 -6.62 10.57 21.42
C ARG A 385 -5.57 11.66 21.23
N LEU A 386 -4.62 11.71 22.16
CA LEU A 386 -3.45 12.56 22.08
C LEU A 386 -2.34 11.80 21.34
N PHE A 387 -1.78 12.42 20.30
CA PHE A 387 -0.65 11.89 19.57
C PHE A 387 0.54 12.86 19.56
N HIS A 388 1.76 12.34 19.46
CA HIS A 388 2.97 13.15 19.23
C HIS A 388 3.86 12.55 18.13
N GLU A 389 4.41 13.40 17.27
CA GLU A 389 5.31 12.98 16.19
C GLU A 389 6.77 13.23 16.59
N CYS A 390 7.52 12.16 16.82
CA CYS A 390 8.98 12.20 16.98
C CYS A 390 9.61 10.88 16.49
N ASP A 391 10.90 10.90 16.15
CA ASP A 391 11.63 9.76 15.56
C ASP A 391 10.97 9.18 14.29
N ASN A 392 10.32 10.02 13.47
CA ASN A 392 9.54 9.61 12.30
C ASN A 392 8.41 8.61 12.62
N HIS A 393 7.87 8.64 13.83
CA HIS A 393 6.75 7.81 14.28
C HIS A 393 5.66 8.65 14.94
N MET A 394 4.40 8.24 14.80
CA MET A 394 3.25 8.88 15.45
C MET A 394 2.85 8.10 16.71
N TRP A 395 3.28 8.58 17.87
CA TRP A 395 3.08 7.96 19.18
C TRP A 395 1.70 8.27 19.74
N ARG A 396 0.94 7.26 20.16
CA ARG A 396 -0.29 7.47 20.92
C ARG A 396 0.06 7.63 22.40
N LEU A 397 -0.37 8.73 23.01
CA LEU A 397 0.04 9.11 24.37
C LEU A 397 -1.08 8.99 25.42
N GLY A 398 -2.34 8.91 24.98
CA GLY A 398 -3.48 8.72 25.87
C GLY A 398 -4.76 9.34 25.31
N GLU A 399 -5.75 9.54 26.18
CA GLU A 399 -7.04 10.15 25.83
C GLU A 399 -7.02 11.67 25.97
N ARG A 400 -7.86 12.36 25.20
CA ARG A 400 -8.16 13.78 25.36
C ARG A 400 -9.63 14.06 25.06
N SER A 401 -10.18 15.13 25.66
CA SER A 401 -11.53 15.61 25.37
C SER A 401 -11.56 16.49 24.12
N ILE A 402 -12.70 16.52 23.44
CA ILE A 402 -12.99 17.52 22.42
C ILE A 402 -13.33 18.84 23.13
N PRO A 403 -12.77 19.99 22.72
CA PRO A 403 -13.06 21.28 23.36
C PRO A 403 -14.55 21.63 23.30
N GLU A 404 -15.09 22.20 24.39
CA GLU A 404 -16.46 22.69 24.43
C GLU A 404 -16.69 23.80 23.40
N GLY A 405 -17.90 23.85 22.81
CA GLY A 405 -18.25 24.81 21.77
C GLY A 405 -17.73 24.48 20.36
N LEU A 406 -16.86 23.47 20.21
CA LEU A 406 -16.30 23.10 18.92
C LEU A 406 -17.17 22.09 18.16
N GLU A 407 -17.65 22.45 16.97
CA GLU A 407 -18.24 21.48 16.05
C GLU A 407 -17.16 20.83 15.19
N VAL A 408 -16.72 19.63 15.57
CA VAL A 408 -15.73 18.86 14.81
C VAL A 408 -16.33 18.35 13.52
N SER A 409 -15.63 18.57 12.40
CA SER A 409 -15.96 18.01 11.10
C SER A 409 -14.70 17.57 10.39
N GLY A 410 -14.83 16.70 9.38
CA GLY A 410 -13.68 16.21 8.62
C GLY A 410 -14.06 15.23 7.51
N GLY A 411 -13.06 14.76 6.78
CA GLY A 411 -13.21 13.84 5.67
C GLY A 411 -11.92 13.75 4.88
N SER A 412 -11.95 14.21 3.62
CA SER A 412 -10.75 14.16 2.78
C SER A 412 -9.79 15.30 3.09
N ASP A 413 -8.50 14.98 3.18
CA ASP A 413 -7.36 15.92 3.21
C ASP A 413 -7.01 16.53 1.84
N TRP A 414 -7.78 16.24 0.78
CA TRP A 414 -7.64 16.83 -0.54
C TRP A 414 -8.72 17.88 -0.73
N PHE A 415 -8.33 19.09 -1.12
CA PHE A 415 -9.23 20.24 -1.15
C PHE A 415 -8.81 21.29 -2.17
N ALA A 416 -9.71 22.26 -2.39
CA ALA A 416 -9.41 23.53 -3.05
C ALA A 416 -9.92 24.67 -2.15
N LEU A 417 -9.02 25.55 -1.74
CA LEU A 417 -9.31 26.64 -0.78
C LEU A 417 -9.09 28.00 -1.43
N THR A 418 -9.94 28.96 -1.12
CA THR A 418 -9.78 30.34 -1.61
C THR A 418 -8.62 31.02 -0.89
N ARG A 419 -7.96 31.96 -1.57
CA ARG A 419 -6.92 32.80 -0.95
C ARG A 419 -7.41 33.49 0.31
N ARG A 420 -8.65 34.00 0.31
CA ARG A 420 -9.26 34.67 1.48
C ARG A 420 -9.33 33.75 2.70
N PHE A 421 -9.72 32.49 2.51
CA PHE A 421 -9.76 31.53 3.62
C PHE A 421 -8.35 31.17 4.09
N VAL A 422 -7.40 30.99 3.17
CA VAL A 422 -5.99 30.76 3.53
C VAL A 422 -5.41 31.93 4.32
N GLU A 423 -5.69 33.18 3.94
CA GLU A 423 -5.29 34.38 4.69
C GLU A 423 -5.86 34.37 6.11
N TYR A 424 -7.13 33.98 6.28
CA TYR A 424 -7.76 33.82 7.60
C TYR A 424 -7.06 32.76 8.45
N VAL A 425 -6.83 31.55 7.91
CA VAL A 425 -6.16 30.46 8.63
C VAL A 425 -4.75 30.85 9.07
N ILE A 426 -4.01 31.59 8.25
CA ILE A 426 -2.62 31.94 8.53
C ILE A 426 -2.52 33.14 9.48
N ASN A 427 -3.21 34.24 9.18
CA ASN A 427 -3.00 35.52 9.84
C ASN A 427 -3.94 35.79 11.03
N SER A 428 -5.07 35.08 11.14
CA SER A 428 -6.01 35.31 12.25
C SER A 428 -5.36 35.05 13.61
N GLN A 429 -5.65 35.93 14.56
CA GLN A 429 -5.27 35.83 15.97
C GLN A 429 -6.46 35.48 16.86
N ASP A 430 -7.60 35.10 16.28
CA ASP A 430 -8.75 34.67 17.08
C ASP A 430 -8.46 33.35 17.83
N ASP A 431 -9.24 33.12 18.89
CA ASP A 431 -9.08 31.97 19.77
C ASP A 431 -9.39 30.65 19.05
N LEU A 432 -10.26 30.65 18.04
CA LEU A 432 -10.62 29.47 17.25
C LEU A 432 -9.39 28.95 16.48
N VAL A 433 -8.77 29.79 15.65
CA VAL A 433 -7.64 29.40 14.80
C VAL A 433 -6.41 29.08 15.66
N SER A 434 -6.12 29.90 16.67
CA SER A 434 -4.97 29.68 17.56
C SER A 434 -5.14 28.38 18.37
N GLY A 435 -6.32 28.16 18.93
CA GLY A 435 -6.64 26.95 19.68
C GLY A 435 -6.67 25.69 18.81
N LEU A 436 -7.17 25.77 17.57
CA LEU A 436 -7.15 24.65 16.64
C LEU A 436 -5.73 24.33 16.13
N LYS A 437 -4.87 25.31 15.90
CA LYS A 437 -3.44 25.06 15.60
C LYS A 437 -2.77 24.28 16.74
N GLN A 438 -3.06 24.63 17.99
CA GLN A 438 -2.58 23.89 19.16
C GLN A 438 -3.17 22.47 19.24
N PHE A 439 -4.50 22.32 19.10
CA PHE A 439 -5.18 21.02 19.17
C PHE A 439 -4.67 20.05 18.09
N TYR A 440 -4.51 20.53 16.85
CA TYR A 440 -4.11 19.71 15.72
C TYR A 440 -2.59 19.47 15.60
N SER A 441 -1.78 20.17 16.39
CA SER A 441 -0.35 19.84 16.54
C SER A 441 -0.12 18.47 17.18
N TYR A 442 -1.12 17.94 17.90
CA TYR A 442 -1.07 16.67 18.62
C TYR A 442 -2.19 15.70 18.17
N ALA A 443 -2.61 15.80 16.91
CA ALA A 443 -3.65 14.96 16.32
C ALA A 443 -3.07 14.03 15.24
N LEU A 444 -3.64 12.83 15.13
CA LEU A 444 -3.42 11.94 13.99
C LEU A 444 -4.21 12.45 12.78
N LEU A 445 -3.64 12.30 11.57
CA LEU A 445 -4.28 12.68 10.30
C LEU A 445 -4.88 14.11 10.33
N PRO A 446 -4.16 15.13 10.82
CA PRO A 446 -4.79 16.41 11.16
C PRO A 446 -5.34 17.15 9.94
N ALA A 447 -4.74 16.97 8.76
CA ALA A 447 -5.22 17.58 7.52
C ALA A 447 -6.60 17.07 7.08
N GLU A 448 -7.04 15.91 7.56
CA GLU A 448 -8.37 15.35 7.25
C GLU A 448 -9.51 16.04 8.01
N SER A 449 -9.24 16.87 9.01
CA SER A 449 -10.29 17.56 9.77
C SER A 449 -9.98 18.99 10.20
N PHE A 450 -8.72 19.43 10.18
CA PHE A 450 -8.33 20.80 10.56
C PHE A 450 -9.08 21.84 9.72
N PHE A 451 -8.98 21.79 8.39
CA PHE A 451 -9.58 22.80 7.52
C PHE A 451 -11.11 22.78 7.56
N HIS A 452 -11.73 21.60 7.67
CA HIS A 452 -13.18 21.46 7.83
C HIS A 452 -13.66 22.09 9.13
N THR A 453 -12.95 21.80 10.23
CA THR A 453 -13.29 22.30 11.56
C THR A 453 -13.09 23.81 11.64
N VAL A 454 -11.97 24.34 11.13
CA VAL A 454 -11.76 25.80 11.07
C VAL A 454 -12.84 26.47 10.24
N LEU A 455 -13.10 26.00 9.02
CA LEU A 455 -14.08 26.64 8.14
C LEU A 455 -15.49 26.59 8.72
N GLY A 456 -15.94 25.42 9.19
CA GLY A 456 -17.28 25.20 9.72
C GLY A 456 -17.59 26.01 10.99
N ASN A 457 -16.57 26.37 11.78
CA ASN A 457 -16.74 27.17 12.99
C ASN A 457 -16.39 28.65 12.79
N SER A 458 -15.88 29.05 11.62
CA SER A 458 -15.50 30.45 11.32
C SER A 458 -16.68 31.30 10.84
N HIS A 459 -16.46 32.61 10.75
CA HIS A 459 -17.37 33.55 10.07
C HIS A 459 -17.57 33.26 8.57
N MET A 460 -16.78 32.37 7.97
CA MET A 460 -16.81 32.04 6.54
C MET A 460 -17.50 30.69 6.25
N CYS A 461 -18.25 30.13 7.21
CA CYS A 461 -18.85 28.80 7.10
C CYS A 461 -19.83 28.63 5.92
N ASP A 462 -20.44 29.72 5.43
CA ASP A 462 -21.33 29.77 4.26
C ASP A 462 -20.63 29.58 2.90
N SER A 463 -19.30 29.67 2.90
CA SER A 463 -18.45 29.40 1.73
C SER A 463 -18.16 27.92 1.53
N LEU A 464 -18.46 27.05 2.51
CA LEU A 464 -18.21 25.61 2.42
C LEU A 464 -19.11 24.93 1.36
N VAL A 465 -18.48 24.20 0.46
CA VAL A 465 -19.12 23.29 -0.49
C VAL A 465 -18.67 21.87 -0.15
N ASP A 466 -19.62 20.96 0.14
CA ASP A 466 -19.35 19.55 0.49
C ASP A 466 -19.01 18.67 -0.74
N ASN A 467 -18.02 19.13 -1.50
CA ASN A 467 -17.37 18.44 -2.59
C ASN A 467 -15.94 18.97 -2.69
N ASN A 468 -14.94 18.09 -2.67
CA ASN A 468 -13.54 18.48 -2.81
C ASN A 468 -13.02 18.43 -4.25
N LEU A 469 -13.91 18.21 -5.23
CA LEU A 469 -13.58 18.11 -6.66
C LEU A 469 -12.70 16.90 -7.01
N ARG A 470 -12.68 15.87 -6.15
CA ARG A 470 -11.87 14.65 -6.33
C ARG A 470 -12.69 13.38 -6.54
N VAL A 471 -12.09 12.44 -7.28
CA VAL A 471 -12.43 11.02 -7.25
C VAL A 471 -11.33 10.24 -6.53
N THR A 472 -11.67 9.64 -5.38
CA THR A 472 -10.74 8.81 -4.61
C THR A 472 -11.16 7.35 -4.71
N ASN A 473 -10.28 6.48 -5.24
CA ASN A 473 -10.60 5.07 -5.49
C ASN A 473 -10.57 4.20 -4.21
N TRP A 474 -11.54 4.39 -3.33
CA TRP A 474 -11.66 3.60 -2.10
C TRP A 474 -12.20 2.19 -2.37
N ASN A 475 -11.37 1.16 -2.17
CA ASN A 475 -11.82 -0.21 -2.00
C ASN A 475 -11.35 -0.76 -0.65
N ARG A 476 -12.24 -0.67 0.36
CA ARG A 476 -11.89 -1.02 1.76
C ARG A 476 -11.51 -2.48 1.95
N LYS A 477 -11.95 -3.40 1.09
CA LYS A 477 -11.57 -4.82 1.17
C LYS A 477 -10.07 -5.03 0.95
N LEU A 478 -9.45 -4.16 0.15
CA LEU A 478 -8.02 -4.21 -0.20
C LEU A 478 -7.22 -3.14 0.53
N GLY A 479 -7.72 -1.90 0.61
CA GLY A 479 -6.98 -0.76 1.13
C GLY A 479 -6.92 -0.60 2.65
N CYS A 480 -7.72 -1.35 3.43
CA CYS A 480 -7.74 -1.27 4.89
C CYS A 480 -7.09 -2.52 5.53
N LYS A 481 -5.76 -2.63 5.47
CA LYS A 481 -5.01 -3.78 6.01
C LYS A 481 -4.14 -3.44 7.22
N CYS A 482 -4.31 -2.26 7.80
CA CYS A 482 -3.46 -1.74 8.88
C CYS A 482 -1.96 -1.76 8.51
N GLN A 483 -1.63 -1.52 7.23
CA GLN A 483 -0.25 -1.62 6.74
C GLN A 483 0.72 -0.60 7.35
N TYR A 484 0.21 0.43 8.03
CA TYR A 484 0.99 1.51 8.63
C TYR A 484 1.29 1.34 10.13
N LYS A 485 1.00 0.17 10.74
CA LYS A 485 1.20 -0.10 12.18
C LYS A 485 2.64 0.14 12.67
N HIS A 486 3.62 0.09 11.78
CA HIS A 486 5.04 0.34 12.08
C HIS A 486 5.44 1.82 12.01
N ILE A 487 4.57 2.71 11.52
CA ILE A 487 4.79 4.16 11.39
C ILE A 487 3.90 4.95 12.36
N VAL A 488 2.73 4.40 12.69
CA VAL A 488 1.74 5.04 13.55
C VAL A 488 1.14 4.04 14.54
N ASP A 489 0.81 4.51 15.74
CA ASP A 489 0.08 3.72 16.75
C ASP A 489 -1.44 3.66 16.46
N TRP A 490 -1.81 3.43 15.19
CA TRP A 490 -3.19 3.39 14.71
C TRP A 490 -3.33 2.56 13.42
N CYS A 491 -4.55 2.11 13.12
CA CYS A 491 -4.83 1.42 11.85
C CYS A 491 -5.42 2.39 10.82
N GLY A 492 -4.76 2.46 9.66
CA GLY A 492 -5.16 3.28 8.52
C GLY A 492 -5.78 2.50 7.37
N CYS A 493 -6.35 3.26 6.43
CA CYS A 493 -6.70 2.80 5.09
C CYS A 493 -6.06 3.70 4.04
N SER A 494 -5.79 3.16 2.86
CA SER A 494 -5.36 3.94 1.70
C SER A 494 -6.16 3.60 0.44
N PRO A 495 -6.38 4.55 -0.48
CA PRO A 495 -7.03 4.28 -1.76
C PRO A 495 -6.22 3.33 -2.63
N ASN A 496 -6.93 2.58 -3.47
CA ASN A 496 -6.35 1.73 -4.51
C ASN A 496 -5.91 2.57 -5.71
N ASP A 497 -5.02 2.00 -6.52
CA ASP A 497 -4.67 2.58 -7.80
C ASP A 497 -5.77 2.32 -8.84
N PHE A 498 -5.98 3.27 -9.75
CA PHE A 498 -6.93 3.12 -10.85
C PHE A 498 -6.41 2.12 -11.90
N LYS A 499 -7.33 1.30 -12.42
CA LYS A 499 -7.12 0.44 -13.59
C LYS A 499 -8.05 0.86 -14.73
N PRO A 500 -7.88 0.39 -15.98
CA PRO A 500 -8.69 0.83 -17.12
C PRO A 500 -10.20 0.66 -16.89
N GLN A 501 -10.61 -0.44 -16.25
CA GLN A 501 -12.01 -0.72 -15.90
C GLN A 501 -12.62 0.29 -14.90
N ASP A 502 -11.79 0.94 -14.08
CA ASP A 502 -12.25 1.91 -13.09
C ASP A 502 -12.53 3.29 -13.73
N LEU A 503 -11.97 3.58 -14.90
CA LEU A 503 -12.09 4.89 -15.54
C LEU A 503 -13.52 5.22 -15.99
N ILE A 504 -14.33 4.19 -16.27
CA ILE A 504 -15.77 4.36 -16.55
C ILE A 504 -16.46 5.11 -15.40
N ARG A 505 -16.05 4.84 -14.15
CA ARG A 505 -16.61 5.51 -12.97
C ARG A 505 -16.27 7.00 -12.93
N ILE A 506 -15.17 7.43 -13.54
CA ILE A 506 -14.81 8.85 -13.62
C ILE A 506 -15.73 9.55 -14.62
N GLN A 507 -15.98 8.91 -15.77
CA GLN A 507 -16.80 9.46 -16.86
C GLN A 507 -18.29 9.57 -16.49
N GLN A 508 -18.80 8.67 -15.64
CA GLN A 508 -20.22 8.61 -15.26
C GLN A 508 -20.59 9.55 -14.09
N LEU A 509 -19.63 10.30 -13.53
CA LEU A 509 -19.94 11.19 -12.41
C LEU A 509 -20.66 12.45 -12.86
N THR A 510 -21.82 12.70 -12.24
CA THR A 510 -22.63 13.90 -12.46
C THR A 510 -22.18 15.10 -11.62
N ARG A 511 -21.46 14.86 -10.52
CA ARG A 511 -20.91 15.93 -9.67
C ARG A 511 -19.61 16.47 -10.29
N PRO A 512 -19.30 17.78 -10.15
CA PRO A 512 -18.05 18.35 -10.62
C PRO A 512 -16.83 17.68 -9.97
N THR A 513 -15.93 17.15 -10.78
CA THR A 513 -14.64 16.57 -10.36
C THR A 513 -13.57 16.91 -11.38
N PHE A 514 -12.39 17.31 -10.89
CA PHE A 514 -11.29 17.78 -11.73
C PHE A 514 -10.01 16.95 -11.56
N PHE A 515 -9.88 16.19 -10.47
CA PHE A 515 -8.74 15.31 -10.22
C PHE A 515 -9.18 13.95 -9.67
N ALA A 516 -8.35 12.93 -9.87
CA ALA A 516 -8.55 11.60 -9.32
C ALA A 516 -7.26 11.04 -8.71
N ARG A 517 -7.41 10.12 -7.75
CA ARG A 517 -6.29 9.38 -7.15
C ARG A 517 -6.69 7.98 -6.66
N LYS A 518 -5.79 6.98 -6.70
CA LYS A 518 -4.35 7.09 -6.99
C LYS A 518 -3.96 6.52 -8.37
N PHE A 519 -2.87 7.01 -8.92
CA PHE A 519 -2.22 6.49 -10.13
C PHE A 519 -0.75 6.22 -9.85
N GLU A 520 -0.30 5.00 -10.12
CA GLU A 520 1.09 4.57 -10.00
C GLU A 520 1.49 3.84 -11.30
N SER A 521 2.46 4.37 -12.03
CA SER A 521 2.87 3.82 -13.34
C SER A 521 3.53 2.45 -13.24
N THR A 522 4.08 2.08 -12.07
CA THR A 522 4.58 0.73 -11.79
C THR A 522 3.46 -0.28 -11.50
N VAL A 523 2.22 0.20 -11.31
CA VAL A 523 1.04 -0.64 -11.03
C VAL A 523 0.13 -0.74 -12.25
N ASN A 524 -0.15 0.38 -12.93
CA ASN A 524 -0.84 0.42 -14.22
C ASN A 524 -0.67 1.81 -14.87
N GLN A 525 0.17 1.89 -15.89
CA GLN A 525 0.35 3.08 -16.71
C GLN A 525 -0.77 3.25 -17.74
N GLU A 526 -1.39 2.15 -18.20
CA GLU A 526 -2.46 2.20 -19.20
C GLU A 526 -3.62 3.12 -18.80
N ALA A 527 -4.05 3.10 -17.53
CA ALA A 527 -5.09 3.99 -17.03
C ALA A 527 -4.70 5.48 -17.15
N ILE A 528 -3.41 5.79 -16.96
CA ILE A 528 -2.86 7.15 -17.11
C ILE A 528 -2.83 7.55 -18.59
N ASP A 529 -2.45 6.62 -19.47
CA ASP A 529 -2.41 6.83 -20.92
C ASP A 529 -3.80 7.10 -21.50
N ILE A 530 -4.81 6.33 -21.08
CA ILE A 530 -6.20 6.52 -21.49
C ILE A 530 -6.69 7.91 -21.05
N LEU A 531 -6.40 8.29 -19.81
CA LEU A 531 -6.86 9.56 -19.25
C LEU A 531 -6.15 10.77 -19.88
N ASP A 532 -4.82 10.72 -20.07
CA ASP A 532 -4.06 11.78 -20.76
C ASP A 532 -4.53 11.95 -22.21
N THR A 533 -4.73 10.84 -22.93
CA THR A 533 -5.22 10.86 -24.32
C THR A 533 -6.64 11.40 -24.41
N HIS A 534 -7.51 11.05 -23.46
CA HIS A 534 -8.87 11.56 -23.41
C HIS A 534 -8.91 13.09 -23.22
N LEU A 535 -7.99 13.64 -22.41
CA LEU A 535 -7.96 15.06 -22.09
C LEU A 535 -7.25 15.92 -23.14
N TYR A 536 -6.17 15.41 -23.74
CA TYR A 536 -5.25 16.21 -24.56
C TYR A 536 -4.97 15.62 -25.95
N GLY A 537 -5.72 14.59 -26.34
CA GLY A 537 -5.55 13.89 -27.62
C GLY A 537 -4.31 12.98 -27.65
N GLN A 538 -4.21 12.20 -28.73
CA GLN A 538 -3.10 11.28 -28.94
C GLN A 538 -1.79 12.03 -29.24
N TYR A 539 -0.67 11.44 -28.84
CA TYR A 539 0.64 11.85 -29.33
C TYR A 539 0.75 11.60 -30.85
N ALA A 540 1.65 12.33 -31.52
CA ALA A 540 1.85 12.19 -32.95
C ALA A 540 2.23 10.73 -33.33
N PRO A 541 1.76 10.21 -34.48
CA PRO A 541 2.15 8.88 -34.94
C PRO A 541 3.67 8.71 -35.00
N GLY A 542 4.16 7.57 -34.52
CA GLY A 542 5.61 7.29 -34.43
C GLY A 542 6.29 7.84 -33.18
N THR A 543 5.58 8.51 -32.27
CA THR A 543 6.13 8.86 -30.95
C THR A 543 6.57 7.60 -30.20
N ILE A 544 7.84 7.55 -29.80
CA ILE A 544 8.44 6.40 -29.14
C ILE A 544 8.11 6.39 -27.63
N ALA A 545 8.43 5.27 -26.97
CA ALA A 545 8.37 5.12 -25.52
C ALA A 545 7.00 5.35 -24.86
N ILE A 546 5.90 5.49 -25.62
CA ILE A 546 4.56 5.73 -25.04
C ILE A 546 4.18 4.66 -24.00
N LYS A 547 4.40 3.38 -24.34
CA LYS A 547 4.13 2.23 -23.46
C LYS A 547 5.23 1.92 -22.44
N ALA A 548 6.39 2.57 -22.55
CA ALA A 548 7.53 2.32 -21.68
C ALA A 548 7.43 3.13 -20.38
N TYR A 549 7.96 2.63 -19.28
CA TYR A 549 8.09 3.39 -18.03
C TYR A 549 9.41 3.04 -17.34
N TRP A 550 10.05 4.05 -16.76
CA TRP A 550 11.31 3.92 -16.05
C TRP A 550 11.22 4.62 -14.70
N GLU A 551 11.71 3.96 -13.66
CA GLU A 551 11.78 4.53 -12.32
C GLU A 551 13.12 4.19 -11.68
N SER A 552 13.83 5.21 -11.17
CA SER A 552 15.12 5.04 -10.50
C SER A 552 14.90 4.42 -9.12
N LEU A 553 15.47 3.24 -8.87
CA LEU A 553 15.54 2.66 -7.53
C LEU A 553 16.72 3.21 -6.72
N PHE A 554 17.79 3.61 -7.41
CA PHE A 554 19.04 4.03 -6.79
C PHE A 554 19.80 5.02 -7.66
N GLU A 555 20.41 6.01 -7.03
CA GLU A 555 21.42 6.89 -7.61
C GLU A 555 22.64 6.93 -6.67
N GLN A 556 23.86 6.87 -7.21
CA GLN A 556 25.10 6.89 -6.42
C GLN A 556 25.20 8.11 -5.49
N LEU A 557 24.63 9.26 -5.91
CA LEU A 557 24.55 10.48 -5.11
C LEU A 557 23.74 10.32 -3.80
N ASP A 558 22.92 9.28 -3.69
CA ASP A 558 22.19 8.96 -2.45
C ASP A 558 23.05 8.14 -1.46
N GLY A 559 24.24 7.70 -1.88
CA GLY A 559 25.14 6.85 -1.09
C GLY A 559 24.79 5.36 -1.19
N VAL A 560 25.81 4.51 -1.27
CA VAL A 560 25.67 3.04 -1.43
C VAL A 560 24.97 2.40 -0.23
N ASP A 561 25.00 3.05 0.93
CA ASP A 561 24.30 2.65 2.16
C ASP A 561 22.77 2.55 1.98
N SER A 562 22.20 3.22 0.96
CA SER A 562 20.78 3.12 0.64
C SER A 562 20.37 1.77 0.02
N LEU A 563 21.32 0.99 -0.49
CA LEU A 563 21.08 -0.36 -1.02
C LEU A 563 21.18 -1.41 0.09
N SER A 564 20.47 -2.54 -0.04
CA SER A 564 20.78 -3.73 0.76
C SER A 564 22.02 -4.45 0.20
N ASP A 565 22.67 -5.30 0.99
CA ASP A 565 23.83 -6.07 0.50
C ASP A 565 23.42 -7.02 -0.64
N ALA A 566 22.22 -7.61 -0.54
CA ALA A 566 21.65 -8.44 -1.60
C ALA A 566 21.44 -7.65 -2.90
N ALA A 567 20.91 -6.43 -2.82
CA ALA A 567 20.73 -5.56 -3.99
C ALA A 567 22.08 -5.16 -4.60
N LEU A 568 23.05 -4.78 -3.78
CA LEU A 568 24.40 -4.42 -4.25
C LEU A 568 25.09 -5.59 -4.96
N THR A 569 25.03 -6.80 -4.37
CA THR A 569 25.55 -8.02 -5.01
C THR A 569 24.82 -8.32 -6.32
N ALA A 570 23.48 -8.24 -6.34
CA ALA A 570 22.71 -8.53 -7.54
C ALA A 570 23.02 -7.55 -8.67
N TYR A 571 23.03 -6.25 -8.41
CA TYR A 571 23.24 -5.23 -9.44
C TYR A 571 24.66 -5.25 -10.01
N THR A 572 25.67 -5.50 -9.17
CA THR A 572 27.05 -5.69 -9.65
C THR A 572 27.17 -6.97 -10.50
N ALA A 573 26.50 -8.06 -10.11
CA ALA A 573 26.46 -9.30 -10.89
C ALA A 573 25.72 -9.15 -12.22
N PHE A 574 24.59 -8.45 -12.26
CA PHE A 574 23.85 -8.14 -13.49
C PHE A 574 24.72 -7.39 -14.51
N PHE A 575 25.53 -6.45 -14.02
CA PHE A 575 26.44 -5.70 -14.88
C PHE A 575 27.57 -6.59 -15.41
N ARG A 576 28.21 -7.40 -14.56
CA ARG A 576 29.23 -8.38 -14.98
C ARG A 576 28.69 -9.39 -16.01
N LEU A 577 27.44 -9.84 -15.84
CA LEU A 577 26.76 -10.70 -16.82
C LEU A 577 26.72 -10.05 -18.21
N GLY A 578 26.40 -8.75 -18.27
CA GLY A 578 26.41 -7.97 -19.52
C GLY A 578 27.78 -7.90 -20.19
N LEU A 579 28.83 -7.62 -19.42
CA LEU A 579 30.20 -7.56 -19.92
C LEU A 579 30.67 -8.94 -20.43
N LYS A 580 30.35 -10.02 -19.71
CA LYS A 580 30.65 -11.39 -20.14
C LYS A 580 29.91 -11.75 -21.43
N ASN A 581 28.65 -11.35 -21.57
CA ASN A 581 27.89 -11.57 -22.80
C ASN A 581 28.49 -10.82 -24.00
N LEU A 582 28.99 -9.60 -23.80
CA LEU A 582 29.68 -8.84 -24.84
C LEU A 582 30.92 -9.57 -25.37
N VAL A 583 31.76 -10.10 -24.47
CA VAL A 583 32.98 -10.84 -24.84
C VAL A 583 32.65 -12.14 -25.58
N THR A 584 31.62 -12.86 -25.15
CA THR A 584 31.24 -14.16 -25.75
C THR A 584 30.57 -14.00 -27.12
N THR A 585 29.73 -12.98 -27.32
CA THR A 585 29.02 -12.76 -28.59
C THR A 585 29.86 -12.04 -29.65
N ARG A 586 30.90 -11.29 -29.25
CA ARG A 586 31.69 -10.42 -30.14
C ARG A 586 33.20 -10.66 -30.02
N SER A 587 33.59 -11.91 -29.76
CA SER A 587 34.97 -12.38 -29.49
C SER A 587 36.04 -11.96 -30.49
N ASN A 588 35.66 -11.50 -31.69
CA ASN A 588 36.57 -11.09 -32.77
C ASN A 588 36.88 -9.58 -32.82
N VAL A 589 36.41 -8.77 -31.87
CA VAL A 589 36.69 -7.32 -31.83
C VAL A 589 37.69 -7.01 -30.71
N GLU A 590 38.96 -6.81 -31.08
CA GLU A 590 39.96 -6.23 -30.18
C GLU A 590 39.45 -4.88 -29.66
N GLY A 591 39.38 -4.71 -28.33
CA GLY A 591 38.93 -3.47 -27.69
C GLY A 591 37.56 -3.51 -26.97
N CYS A 592 36.83 -4.64 -27.02
CA CYS A 592 35.52 -4.79 -26.34
C CYS A 592 35.60 -5.52 -24.99
N ARG A 593 36.76 -5.53 -24.34
CA ARG A 593 36.96 -6.11 -23.00
C ARG A 593 36.99 -4.99 -21.97
N PHE A 594 36.11 -5.08 -20.99
CA PHE A 594 35.90 -4.04 -19.98
C PHE A 594 35.99 -4.62 -18.58
N GLU A 595 36.51 -3.83 -17.65
CA GLU A 595 36.47 -4.07 -16.22
C GLU A 595 35.57 -3.03 -15.55
N PRO A 596 34.63 -3.44 -14.68
CA PRO A 596 33.79 -2.50 -13.95
C PRO A 596 34.62 -1.67 -12.97
N VAL A 597 34.33 -0.37 -12.88
CA VAL A 597 34.97 0.55 -11.95
C VAL A 597 33.98 0.94 -10.85
N GLY A 598 34.36 0.72 -9.60
CA GLY A 598 33.56 1.10 -8.44
C GLY A 598 32.19 0.41 -8.36
N TYR A 599 31.20 1.12 -7.83
CA TYR A 599 29.81 0.67 -7.69
C TYR A 599 28.92 1.19 -8.83
N PRO A 600 27.72 0.60 -9.03
CA PRO A 600 26.74 1.13 -9.98
C PRO A 600 26.46 2.61 -9.75
N LEU A 601 26.33 3.37 -10.83
CA LEU A 601 25.98 4.80 -10.80
C LEU A 601 24.48 5.01 -10.58
N SER A 602 23.66 4.19 -11.22
CA SER A 602 22.20 4.26 -11.08
C SER A 602 21.54 2.94 -11.44
N ILE A 603 20.41 2.65 -10.79
CA ILE A 603 19.59 1.46 -11.06
C ILE A 603 18.17 1.90 -11.35
N HIS A 604 17.61 1.44 -12.46
CA HIS A 604 16.22 1.68 -12.81
C HIS A 604 15.45 0.37 -12.99
N VAL A 605 14.17 0.37 -12.60
CA VAL A 605 13.22 -0.62 -13.11
C VAL A 605 12.69 -0.16 -14.46
N TYR A 606 12.57 -1.09 -15.39
CA TYR A 606 12.03 -0.86 -16.71
C TYR A 606 10.72 -1.65 -16.88
N PHE A 607 9.67 -0.95 -17.30
CA PHE A 607 8.40 -1.54 -17.66
C PHE A 607 8.08 -1.22 -19.12
N TYR A 608 7.41 -2.16 -19.78
CA TYR A 608 6.84 -1.97 -21.10
C TYR A 608 5.47 -2.62 -21.12
N ASP A 609 4.44 -1.84 -21.48
CA ASP A 609 3.05 -2.29 -21.55
C ASP A 609 2.57 -2.94 -20.24
N ASP A 610 2.81 -2.24 -19.12
CA ASP A 610 2.50 -2.67 -17.74
C ASP A 610 3.13 -3.99 -17.29
N ARG A 611 4.19 -4.44 -17.99
CA ARG A 611 4.98 -5.62 -17.62
C ARG A 611 6.39 -5.21 -17.24
N PHE A 612 6.85 -5.73 -16.10
CA PHE A 612 8.23 -5.60 -15.67
C PHE A 612 9.16 -6.28 -16.68
N GLN A 613 10.12 -5.53 -17.19
CA GLN A 613 11.10 -5.98 -18.19
C GLN A 613 12.47 -6.25 -17.57
N GLY A 614 12.70 -5.84 -16.33
CA GLY A 614 13.96 -6.04 -15.63
C GLY A 614 14.61 -4.76 -15.11
N TYR A 615 15.91 -4.86 -14.83
CA TYR A 615 16.70 -3.77 -14.26
C TYR A 615 17.65 -3.18 -15.31
N LEU A 616 17.77 -1.85 -15.30
CA LEU A 616 18.79 -1.12 -16.05
C LEU A 616 19.87 -0.68 -15.07
N VAL A 617 21.08 -1.19 -15.27
CA VAL A 617 22.25 -0.94 -14.41
C VAL A 617 23.23 -0.08 -15.18
N ARG A 618 23.47 1.14 -14.71
CA ARG A 618 24.47 2.04 -15.29
C ARG A 618 25.71 2.05 -14.42
N GLN A 619 26.88 1.86 -15.01
CA GLN A 619 28.15 1.81 -14.27
C GLN A 619 29.32 2.28 -15.14
N GLU A 620 30.36 2.81 -14.50
CA GLU A 620 31.63 3.10 -15.17
C GLU A 620 32.41 1.81 -15.45
N VAL A 621 33.08 1.79 -16.59
CA VAL A 621 33.98 0.72 -16.99
C VAL A 621 35.30 1.28 -17.49
N GLN A 622 36.32 0.45 -17.44
CA GLN A 622 37.63 0.72 -18.00
C GLN A 622 37.97 -0.37 -19.02
N ALA A 623 38.38 0.03 -20.22
CA ALA A 623 38.82 -0.93 -21.24
C ALA A 623 40.14 -1.58 -20.83
N VAL A 624 40.24 -2.91 -20.96
CA VAL A 624 41.44 -3.67 -20.60
C VAL A 624 42.62 -3.21 -21.46
N GLY A 625 43.71 -2.78 -20.83
CA GLY A 625 44.89 -2.23 -21.51
C GLY A 625 44.81 -0.74 -21.85
N SER A 626 43.72 -0.05 -21.50
CA SER A 626 43.56 1.41 -21.63
C SER A 626 43.33 2.07 -20.27
N LYS A 627 43.68 3.35 -20.15
CA LYS A 627 43.34 4.18 -18.97
C LYS A 627 42.01 4.94 -19.15
N VAL A 628 41.35 4.77 -20.30
CA VAL A 628 40.12 5.49 -20.59
C VAL A 628 38.93 4.81 -19.92
N ARG A 629 38.13 5.62 -19.23
CA ARG A 629 36.86 5.22 -18.64
C ARG A 629 35.71 5.61 -19.54
N GLU A 630 34.70 4.76 -19.61
CA GLU A 630 33.43 5.06 -20.25
C GLU A 630 32.27 4.58 -19.36
N THR A 631 31.07 5.08 -19.62
CA THR A 631 29.88 4.68 -18.86
C THR A 631 28.97 3.85 -19.75
N LEU A 632 28.63 2.66 -19.29
CA LEU A 632 27.70 1.76 -19.97
C LEU A 632 26.41 1.63 -19.16
N GLU A 633 25.31 1.37 -19.85
CA GLU A 633 24.05 0.93 -19.26
C GLU A 633 23.69 -0.45 -19.79
N MET A 634 23.32 -1.33 -18.87
CA MET A 634 23.09 -2.75 -19.08
C MET A 634 21.67 -3.13 -18.68
N TRP A 635 20.93 -3.81 -19.55
CA TRP A 635 19.55 -4.27 -19.29
C TRP A 635 19.48 -5.74 -18.89
N ALA A 636 19.35 -6.01 -17.59
CA ALA A 636 19.18 -7.35 -17.04
C ALA A 636 17.70 -7.75 -17.06
N VAL A 637 17.38 -8.85 -17.77
CA VAL A 637 16.03 -9.35 -17.99
C VAL A 637 15.80 -10.62 -17.16
N PRO A 638 14.74 -10.70 -16.34
CA PRO A 638 14.43 -11.91 -15.60
C PRO A 638 13.88 -12.99 -16.54
N GLN A 639 14.22 -14.25 -16.29
CA GLN A 639 13.68 -15.39 -17.00
C GLN A 639 12.46 -15.97 -16.26
N ALA A 640 11.47 -16.45 -17.03
CA ALA A 640 10.32 -17.14 -16.45
C ALA A 640 10.76 -18.46 -15.80
N THR A 641 10.42 -18.65 -14.52
CA THR A 641 10.83 -19.83 -13.74
C THR A 641 9.68 -20.75 -13.35
N LEU A 642 8.44 -20.33 -13.60
CA LEU A 642 7.24 -21.11 -13.35
C LEU A 642 7.08 -22.19 -14.43
N VAL A 643 6.95 -23.44 -13.99
CA VAL A 643 6.59 -24.59 -14.82
C VAL A 643 5.22 -25.09 -14.35
N LEU A 644 4.27 -25.16 -15.27
CA LEU A 644 2.94 -25.74 -15.04
C LEU A 644 2.86 -27.11 -15.71
N GLU A 645 2.39 -28.12 -14.99
CA GLU A 645 2.17 -29.46 -15.54
C GLU A 645 0.95 -29.48 -16.47
N THR A 646 1.09 -30.13 -17.62
CA THR A 646 0.21 -29.90 -18.79
C THR A 646 -1.10 -30.70 -18.81
N ASN A 647 -1.44 -31.47 -17.77
CA ASN A 647 -2.54 -32.45 -17.83
C ASN A 647 -3.59 -32.39 -16.71
N LEU A 648 -3.65 -31.31 -15.92
CA LEU A 648 -4.56 -31.23 -14.77
C LEU A 648 -5.76 -30.31 -15.05
N LYS A 649 -6.80 -30.85 -15.71
CA LYS A 649 -8.05 -30.12 -16.06
C LYS A 649 -8.69 -29.35 -14.88
N GLU A 650 -8.56 -29.86 -13.65
CA GLU A 650 -9.08 -29.18 -12.44
C GLU A 650 -8.12 -28.13 -11.84
N PHE A 651 -6.82 -28.19 -12.15
CA PHE A 651 -5.82 -27.16 -11.74
C PHE A 651 -5.58 -26.09 -12.80
N GLU A 652 -6.40 -26.05 -13.86
CA GLU A 652 -6.53 -24.89 -14.74
C GLU A 652 -6.88 -23.60 -13.98
N ARG A 653 -7.37 -23.71 -12.73
CA ARG A 653 -7.56 -22.57 -11.83
C ARG A 653 -6.24 -21.87 -11.50
N LEU A 654 -5.13 -22.59 -11.24
CA LEU A 654 -3.86 -21.96 -10.93
C LEU A 654 -3.34 -21.23 -12.18
N LYS A 655 -3.31 -19.91 -12.13
CA LYS A 655 -2.86 -19.06 -13.24
C LYS A 655 -1.42 -18.61 -13.09
N ASN A 656 -0.96 -18.46 -11.87
CA ASN A 656 0.40 -18.02 -11.59
C ASN A 656 0.83 -18.41 -10.18
N LEU A 657 2.14 -18.55 -9.97
CA LEU A 657 2.77 -18.75 -8.67
C LEU A 657 4.06 -17.93 -8.66
N GLU A 658 4.14 -16.99 -7.72
CA GLU A 658 5.27 -16.07 -7.59
C GLU A 658 5.84 -16.14 -6.18
N ILE A 659 7.18 -16.07 -6.09
CA ILE A 659 7.91 -15.95 -4.84
C ILE A 659 8.57 -14.58 -4.82
N GLY A 660 8.41 -13.86 -3.72
CA GLY A 660 8.97 -12.53 -3.59
C GLY A 660 8.99 -12.02 -2.16
N THR A 661 9.39 -10.76 -2.01
CA THR A 661 9.36 -10.02 -0.75
C THR A 661 8.59 -8.72 -0.94
N GLU A 662 8.18 -8.08 0.15
CA GLU A 662 7.45 -6.80 0.10
C GLU A 662 6.13 -6.90 -0.67
N TRP A 663 5.33 -7.92 -0.34
CA TRP A 663 3.99 -8.08 -0.88
C TRP A 663 3.09 -6.90 -0.47
N ASP A 664 2.52 -6.23 -1.47
CA ASP A 664 1.51 -5.20 -1.30
C ASP A 664 0.12 -5.85 -1.40
N PRO A 665 -0.60 -6.07 -0.29
CA PRO A 665 -1.93 -6.69 -0.33
C PRO A 665 -3.01 -5.77 -0.91
N LYS A 666 -2.75 -4.46 -1.01
CA LYS A 666 -3.69 -3.48 -1.57
C LYS A 666 -3.72 -3.60 -3.09
N GLU A 667 -2.54 -3.65 -3.70
CA GLU A 667 -2.38 -3.74 -5.17
C GLU A 667 -2.15 -5.17 -5.68
N ARG A 668 -1.91 -6.12 -4.77
CA ARG A 668 -1.66 -7.54 -5.04
C ARG A 668 -0.47 -7.77 -5.98
N ILE A 669 0.63 -7.10 -5.66
CA ILE A 669 1.92 -7.19 -6.35
C ILE A 669 3.07 -7.23 -5.35
N PHE A 670 4.22 -7.77 -5.73
CA PHE A 670 5.47 -7.59 -4.98
C PHE A 670 6.13 -6.25 -5.34
N ARG A 671 6.53 -5.46 -4.33
CA ARG A 671 7.26 -4.20 -4.56
C ARG A 671 8.75 -4.42 -4.82
N ASN A 672 9.29 -5.57 -4.42
CA ASN A 672 10.55 -6.09 -4.94
C ASN A 672 10.32 -6.75 -6.32
N PHE A 673 10.18 -5.93 -7.36
CA PHE A 673 9.72 -6.35 -8.70
C PHE A 673 10.54 -7.50 -9.33
N GLY A 674 11.85 -7.49 -9.17
CA GLY A 674 12.73 -8.53 -9.71
C GLY A 674 13.00 -9.68 -8.74
N GLY A 675 12.41 -9.68 -7.54
CA GLY A 675 12.57 -10.78 -6.59
C GLY A 675 14.02 -10.98 -6.15
N VAL A 676 14.79 -9.90 -5.96
CA VAL A 676 16.16 -10.01 -5.41
C VAL A 676 16.06 -10.38 -3.94
N ILE A 677 16.38 -11.63 -3.60
CA ILE A 677 16.24 -12.20 -2.26
C ILE A 677 17.62 -12.59 -1.76
N GLY A 678 18.04 -12.07 -0.61
CA GLY A 678 19.25 -12.49 0.11
C GLY A 678 18.98 -13.51 1.22
N PRO A 679 20.02 -14.03 1.88
CA PRO A 679 19.91 -15.09 2.89
C PRO A 679 19.12 -14.68 4.14
N LEU A 680 19.05 -13.38 4.43
CA LEU A 680 18.35 -12.85 5.61
C LEU A 680 16.92 -12.39 5.32
N ASN A 681 16.45 -12.50 4.07
CA ASN A 681 15.09 -12.10 3.73
C ASN A 681 14.05 -13.16 4.09
N GLU A 682 12.79 -12.74 4.14
CA GLU A 682 11.63 -13.58 4.41
C GLU A 682 10.77 -13.70 3.15
N PRO A 683 10.99 -14.73 2.30
CA PRO A 683 10.23 -14.91 1.08
C PRO A 683 8.78 -15.32 1.39
N LEU A 684 7.87 -14.87 0.54
CA LEU A 684 6.44 -15.15 0.60
C LEU A 684 6.01 -15.76 -0.73
N ALA A 685 5.18 -16.80 -0.69
CA ALA A 685 4.58 -17.36 -1.90
C ALA A 685 3.18 -16.80 -2.12
N VAL A 686 2.90 -16.36 -3.34
CA VAL A 686 1.57 -15.94 -3.79
C VAL A 686 1.12 -16.81 -4.93
N GLN A 687 -0.09 -17.36 -4.83
CA GLN A 687 -0.75 -18.09 -5.90
C GLN A 687 -1.91 -17.26 -6.43
N LYS A 688 -2.01 -17.17 -7.75
CA LYS A 688 -3.12 -16.54 -8.46
C LYS A 688 -4.05 -17.60 -9.00
N TRP A 689 -5.34 -17.45 -8.74
CA TRP A 689 -6.37 -18.41 -9.09
C TRP A 689 -7.44 -17.79 -9.97
N ALA A 690 -7.97 -18.57 -10.90
CA ALA A 690 -9.25 -18.30 -11.54
C ALA A 690 -10.40 -18.82 -10.68
N ARG A 691 -11.61 -18.32 -10.93
CA ARG A 691 -12.83 -18.83 -10.29
C ARG A 691 -13.08 -20.30 -10.70
N GLY A 692 -13.60 -21.09 -9.78
CA GLY A 692 -13.88 -22.51 -9.98
C GLY A 692 -14.20 -23.20 -8.65
N PRO A 693 -14.43 -24.51 -8.60
CA PRO A 693 -14.81 -25.22 -7.37
C PRO A 693 -13.72 -25.16 -6.30
N ASN A 694 -14.12 -25.24 -5.03
CA ASN A 694 -13.18 -25.30 -3.90
C ASN A 694 -12.17 -26.43 -4.09
N LEU A 695 -10.89 -26.15 -3.81
CA LEU A 695 -9.85 -27.17 -3.85
C LEU A 695 -8.87 -26.99 -2.69
N THR A 696 -8.13 -28.06 -2.40
CA THR A 696 -6.99 -28.03 -1.48
C THR A 696 -5.72 -28.30 -2.28
N ALA A 697 -4.68 -27.51 -2.02
CA ALA A 697 -3.36 -27.70 -2.61
C ALA A 697 -2.31 -27.78 -1.51
N THR A 698 -1.32 -28.65 -1.67
CA THR A 698 -0.17 -28.75 -0.76
C THR A 698 0.98 -27.92 -1.34
N ILE A 699 1.56 -27.04 -0.54
CA ILE A 699 2.71 -26.21 -0.93
C ILE A 699 3.94 -26.76 -0.21
N VAL A 700 5.00 -27.03 -0.98
CA VAL A 700 6.27 -27.55 -0.45
C VAL A 700 7.42 -26.67 -0.87
N TRP A 701 8.24 -26.25 0.09
CA TRP A 701 9.45 -25.47 -0.11
C TRP A 701 10.67 -26.37 0.00
N ILE A 702 11.52 -26.36 -1.01
CA ILE A 702 12.72 -27.19 -1.10
C ILE A 702 13.92 -26.28 -1.32
N ASP A 703 14.95 -26.45 -0.50
CA ASP A 703 16.15 -25.65 -0.56
C ASP A 703 17.18 -26.22 -1.59
N PRO A 704 18.29 -25.50 -1.86
CA PRO A 704 19.28 -25.91 -2.85
C PRO A 704 20.03 -27.21 -2.50
N ALA A 705 20.04 -27.60 -1.22
CA ALA A 705 20.62 -28.85 -0.72
C ALA A 705 19.56 -29.95 -0.59
N LEU A 706 18.40 -29.80 -1.23
CA LEU A 706 17.27 -30.75 -1.23
C LEU A 706 16.63 -30.97 0.15
N VAL A 707 16.81 -30.03 1.10
CA VAL A 707 16.09 -30.03 2.37
C VAL A 707 14.66 -29.56 2.12
N VAL A 708 13.66 -30.32 2.59
CA VAL A 708 12.27 -29.85 2.64
C VAL A 708 12.12 -28.86 3.80
N ALA A 709 12.10 -27.57 3.47
CA ALA A 709 12.10 -26.47 4.42
C ALA A 709 10.73 -26.21 5.06
N ALA A 710 9.66 -26.40 4.30
CA ALA A 710 8.28 -26.26 4.79
C ALA A 710 7.31 -27.05 3.91
N SER A 711 6.24 -27.57 4.51
CA SER A 711 5.09 -28.17 3.82
C SER A 711 3.80 -27.77 4.51
N TYR A 712 2.82 -27.29 3.77
CA TYR A 712 1.51 -26.90 4.31
C TYR A 712 0.41 -26.98 3.26
N ASP A 713 -0.81 -27.25 3.70
CA ASP A 713 -1.98 -27.24 2.84
C ASP A 713 -2.64 -25.85 2.82
N ILE A 714 -3.16 -25.46 1.66
CA ILE A 714 -3.99 -24.27 1.48
C ILE A 714 -5.34 -24.67 0.92
N THR A 715 -6.39 -24.06 1.46
CA THR A 715 -7.76 -24.16 0.94
C THR A 715 -8.03 -22.98 0.01
N VAL A 716 -8.48 -23.26 -1.21
CA VAL A 716 -8.75 -22.26 -2.25
C VAL A 716 -10.25 -22.22 -2.50
N ASP A 717 -10.91 -21.20 -1.94
CA ASP A 717 -12.34 -20.97 -2.10
C ASP A 717 -12.74 -20.67 -3.55
N MET A 718 -14.04 -20.78 -3.84
CA MET A 718 -14.58 -20.62 -5.19
C MET A 718 -14.25 -19.28 -5.85
N ASP A 719 -14.31 -18.20 -5.06
CA ASP A 719 -14.07 -16.82 -5.48
C ASP A 719 -12.68 -16.31 -5.08
N ALA A 720 -11.82 -17.18 -4.54
CA ALA A 720 -10.45 -16.80 -4.21
C ALA A 720 -9.70 -16.47 -5.50
N GLU A 721 -9.24 -15.23 -5.62
CA GLU A 721 -8.38 -14.79 -6.73
C GLU A 721 -6.89 -14.91 -6.38
N TYR A 722 -6.56 -14.78 -5.10
CA TYR A 722 -5.19 -14.83 -4.58
C TYR A 722 -5.16 -15.56 -3.24
N THR A 723 -4.18 -16.44 -3.07
CA THR A 723 -3.77 -16.98 -1.76
C THR A 723 -2.31 -16.62 -1.52
N GLN A 724 -1.95 -16.43 -0.25
CA GLN A 724 -0.60 -16.03 0.14
C GLN A 724 -0.23 -16.66 1.46
N TYR A 725 1.02 -17.06 1.60
CA TYR A 725 1.57 -17.52 2.88
C TYR A 725 3.06 -17.24 2.97
N LYS A 726 3.48 -16.77 4.15
CA LYS A 726 4.89 -16.52 4.49
C LYS A 726 5.32 -17.57 5.52
N PRO A 727 6.01 -18.65 5.11
CA PRO A 727 6.49 -19.63 6.07
C PRO A 727 7.52 -19.00 7.02
N PRO A 728 7.47 -19.30 8.33
CA PRO A 728 8.41 -18.73 9.31
C PRO A 728 9.76 -19.47 9.27
N LEU A 729 10.43 -19.42 8.13
CA LEU A 729 11.70 -20.12 7.90
C LEU A 729 12.82 -19.50 8.76
N GLN A 730 13.56 -20.35 9.47
CA GLN A 730 14.78 -19.94 10.15
C GLN A 730 15.82 -19.43 9.14
N ARG A 731 16.65 -18.49 9.62
CA ARG A 731 17.67 -17.79 8.82
C ARG A 731 19.07 -18.13 9.33
N PRO A 732 20.11 -17.98 8.50
CA PRO A 732 20.05 -17.56 7.10
C PRO A 732 19.49 -18.66 6.18
N LEU A 733 18.77 -18.27 5.14
CA LEU A 733 18.37 -19.15 4.05
C LEU A 733 19.62 -19.57 3.28
N ARG A 734 19.76 -20.87 3.00
CA ARG A 734 20.88 -21.38 2.19
C ARG A 734 20.86 -20.74 0.80
N PRO A 735 21.94 -20.08 0.35
CA PRO A 735 21.97 -19.48 -0.98
C PRO A 735 21.96 -20.54 -2.09
N GLY A 736 21.35 -20.18 -3.21
CA GLY A 736 21.20 -21.06 -4.39
C GLY A 736 19.78 -21.11 -4.92
N THR A 737 19.52 -22.09 -5.77
CA THR A 737 18.21 -22.28 -6.40
C THR A 737 17.25 -23.02 -5.46
N TRP A 738 16.25 -22.29 -4.97
CA TRP A 738 15.13 -22.85 -4.23
C TRP A 738 14.02 -23.25 -5.17
N SER A 739 13.21 -24.22 -4.75
CA SER A 739 12.02 -24.66 -5.49
C SER A 739 10.80 -24.64 -4.59
N VAL A 740 9.70 -24.07 -5.07
CA VAL A 740 8.39 -24.14 -4.41
C VAL A 740 7.44 -24.90 -5.31
N ARG A 741 6.94 -26.02 -4.81
CA ARG A 741 6.06 -26.94 -5.52
C ARG A 741 4.63 -26.82 -4.99
N VAL A 742 3.68 -26.85 -5.92
CA VAL A 742 2.25 -26.99 -5.64
C VAL A 742 1.86 -28.41 -6.02
N LEU A 743 1.27 -29.13 -5.08
CA LEU A 743 0.84 -30.50 -5.27
C LEU A 743 -0.66 -30.65 -5.01
N LYS A 744 -1.26 -31.63 -5.66
CA LYS A 744 -2.61 -32.11 -5.39
C LYS A 744 -2.54 -33.60 -5.12
N GLN A 745 -2.96 -34.04 -3.94
CA GLN A 745 -2.91 -35.46 -3.58
C GLN A 745 -1.52 -36.07 -3.86
N TRP A 746 -0.46 -35.30 -3.57
CA TRP A 746 0.95 -35.64 -3.84
C TRP A 746 1.40 -35.72 -5.30
N GLU A 747 0.53 -35.38 -6.26
CA GLU A 747 0.92 -35.17 -7.66
C GLU A 747 1.37 -33.72 -7.87
N LEU A 748 2.50 -33.54 -8.56
CA LEU A 748 3.03 -32.21 -8.88
C LEU A 748 2.10 -31.50 -9.87
N VAL A 749 1.76 -30.25 -9.56
CA VAL A 749 0.94 -29.38 -10.40
C VAL A 749 1.78 -28.28 -11.02
N ALA A 750 2.58 -27.63 -10.19
CA ALA A 750 3.38 -26.49 -10.59
C ALA A 750 4.65 -26.44 -9.75
N GLU A 751 5.72 -25.94 -10.34
CA GLU A 751 6.97 -25.66 -9.67
C GLU A 751 7.46 -24.27 -10.08
N VAL A 752 7.81 -23.45 -9.11
CA VAL A 752 8.54 -22.20 -9.36
C VAL A 752 9.91 -22.31 -8.71
N ARG A 753 10.93 -21.85 -9.44
CA ARG A 753 12.29 -21.73 -8.90
C ARG A 753 12.62 -20.27 -8.64
N PHE A 754 13.33 -20.00 -7.56
CA PHE A 754 13.83 -18.66 -7.23
C PHE A 754 15.24 -18.73 -6.65
N LEU A 755 15.97 -17.63 -6.76
CA LEU A 755 17.35 -17.53 -6.29
C LEU A 755 17.40 -16.84 -4.93
N VAL A 756 17.94 -17.53 -3.94
CA VAL A 756 18.49 -16.87 -2.75
C VAL A 756 19.93 -16.51 -3.06
N MET A 757 20.19 -15.21 -3.20
CA MET A 757 21.45 -14.64 -3.67
C MET A 757 22.58 -14.91 -2.66
N PRO A 758 23.68 -15.58 -3.05
CA PRO A 758 24.90 -15.55 -2.24
C PRO A 758 25.43 -14.11 -2.20
N LEU A 759 25.74 -13.60 -1.01
CA LEU A 759 26.18 -12.21 -0.82
C LEU A 759 27.69 -12.08 -1.03
N THR A 760 28.12 -11.15 -1.88
CA THR A 760 29.53 -10.73 -2.01
C THR A 760 29.91 -9.60 -1.06
N PHE A 761 28.91 -8.96 -0.47
CA PHE A 761 29.08 -7.84 0.46
C PHE A 761 28.39 -8.15 1.79
N LYS A 762 28.94 -7.61 2.88
CA LYS A 762 28.30 -7.49 4.18
C LYS A 762 28.61 -6.10 4.71
N ASP A 763 27.58 -5.36 5.10
CA ASP A 763 27.71 -3.97 5.53
C ASP A 763 28.43 -3.12 4.47
N LYS A 764 28.14 -3.37 3.19
CA LYS A 764 28.76 -2.74 2.00
C LYS A 764 30.26 -3.01 1.79
N GLU A 765 30.86 -3.83 2.61
CA GLU A 765 32.27 -4.25 2.48
C GLU A 765 32.37 -5.65 1.88
N PRO A 766 33.47 -6.00 1.18
CA PRO A 766 33.66 -7.35 0.65
C PRO A 766 33.56 -8.43 1.73
N LEU A 767 32.79 -9.48 1.43
CA LEU A 767 32.55 -10.59 2.36
C LEU A 767 33.86 -11.26 2.80
N ARG A 768 34.02 -11.47 4.11
CA ARG A 768 35.18 -12.13 4.71
C ARG A 768 34.86 -13.59 5.08
N LYS A 769 35.89 -14.39 5.33
CA LYS A 769 35.72 -15.81 5.70
C LYS A 769 34.95 -16.01 7.01
N GLU A 770 35.10 -15.07 7.96
CA GLU A 770 34.34 -15.05 9.22
C GLU A 770 32.83 -14.93 9.01
N ASP A 771 32.38 -14.47 7.84
CA ASP A 771 30.98 -14.30 7.49
C ASP A 771 30.38 -15.50 6.74
N SER A 772 31.12 -16.60 6.61
CA SER A 772 30.68 -17.83 5.92
C SER A 772 29.36 -18.40 6.47
N TRP A 773 29.01 -18.10 7.72
CA TRP A 773 27.73 -18.46 8.33
C TRP A 773 26.53 -17.94 7.52
N LEU A 774 26.64 -16.79 6.83
CA LEU A 774 25.58 -16.23 5.99
C LEU A 774 25.20 -17.15 4.82
N HIS A 775 26.11 -18.03 4.40
CA HIS A 775 25.91 -18.93 3.27
C HIS A 775 25.72 -20.40 3.68
N ALA A 776 25.85 -20.73 4.96
CA ALA A 776 25.79 -22.11 5.46
C ALA A 776 24.36 -22.70 5.50
N GLY A 777 23.34 -21.85 5.59
CA GLY A 777 21.96 -22.24 5.91
C GLY A 777 21.66 -22.11 7.42
N PRO A 778 20.44 -22.47 7.87
CA PRO A 778 20.06 -22.35 9.26
C PRO A 778 20.81 -23.40 10.13
N PRO A 779 21.00 -23.13 11.43
CA PRO A 779 21.63 -24.09 12.35
C PRO A 779 20.94 -25.46 12.30
N GLY A 780 21.73 -26.52 12.12
CA GLY A 780 21.24 -27.90 12.09
C GLY A 780 20.38 -28.26 10.87
N ASP A 781 20.38 -27.45 9.81
CA ASP A 781 19.57 -27.65 8.60
C ASP A 781 18.05 -27.63 8.85
N LEU A 782 17.62 -27.03 9.96
CA LEU A 782 16.23 -26.96 10.38
C LEU A 782 15.66 -25.58 10.08
N TYR A 783 14.80 -25.50 9.06
CA TYR A 783 14.07 -24.28 8.72
C TYR A 783 12.83 -24.05 9.61
N LEU A 784 12.30 -25.12 10.20
CA LEU A 784 11.16 -25.11 11.12
C LEU A 784 11.46 -26.08 12.27
N GLU A 785 10.78 -25.91 13.42
CA GLU A 785 10.89 -26.87 14.54
C GLU A 785 10.46 -28.29 14.12
N GLN A 786 9.50 -28.39 13.20
CA GLN A 786 9.08 -29.65 12.60
C GLN A 786 9.98 -30.05 11.43
N SER A 787 10.52 -31.27 11.47
CA SER A 787 11.27 -31.86 10.36
C SER A 787 10.34 -32.49 9.31
N TYR A 788 10.67 -32.31 8.03
CA TYR A 788 9.93 -32.83 6.88
C TYR A 788 10.74 -33.87 6.07
N GLN A 789 11.82 -34.42 6.61
CA GLN A 789 12.71 -35.35 5.89
C GLN A 789 11.99 -36.59 5.33
N GLN A 790 10.92 -37.05 5.97
CA GLN A 790 10.11 -38.18 5.51
C GLN A 790 9.45 -37.91 4.13
N LEU A 791 9.16 -36.65 3.82
CA LEU A 791 8.54 -36.25 2.56
C LEU A 791 9.49 -36.37 1.37
N SER A 792 10.80 -36.42 1.57
CA SER A 792 11.77 -36.54 0.47
C SER A 792 11.51 -37.79 -0.38
N SER A 793 11.11 -38.89 0.25
CA SER A 793 10.75 -40.15 -0.43
C SER A 793 9.46 -40.02 -1.24
N VAL A 794 8.44 -39.37 -0.65
CA VAL A 794 7.12 -39.14 -1.28
C VAL A 794 7.24 -38.21 -2.49
N LEU A 795 8.08 -37.18 -2.37
CA LEU A 795 8.35 -36.18 -3.41
C LEU A 795 9.36 -36.66 -4.47
N LYS A 796 9.87 -37.89 -4.33
CA LYS A 796 10.87 -38.51 -5.21
C LYS A 796 12.10 -37.63 -5.42
N LEU A 797 12.60 -37.01 -4.33
CA LEU A 797 13.79 -36.17 -4.39
C LEU A 797 15.07 -37.02 -4.58
N PRO A 798 16.07 -36.51 -5.31
CA PRO A 798 17.39 -37.16 -5.39
C PRO A 798 18.05 -37.30 -4.01
N PRO A 799 19.08 -38.17 -3.88
CA PRO A 799 19.88 -38.27 -2.67
C PRO A 799 20.45 -36.91 -2.25
N GLN A 800 20.40 -36.63 -0.95
CA GLN A 800 20.68 -35.30 -0.40
C GLN A 800 22.19 -35.03 -0.27
N GLU A 801 22.97 -36.03 0.12
CA GLU A 801 24.40 -35.92 0.46
C GLU A 801 25.23 -35.14 -0.57
N PRO A 802 25.16 -35.43 -1.89
CA PRO A 802 25.96 -34.68 -2.87
C PRO A 802 25.63 -33.20 -2.92
N ALA A 803 24.33 -32.85 -2.82
CA ALA A 803 23.88 -31.47 -2.85
C ALA A 803 24.30 -30.72 -1.56
N MET A 804 24.25 -31.40 -0.42
CA MET A 804 24.69 -30.86 0.86
C MET A 804 26.19 -30.60 0.91
N GLN A 805 27.01 -31.54 0.43
CA GLN A 805 28.47 -31.37 0.36
C GLN A 805 28.86 -30.20 -0.53
N GLU A 806 28.19 -30.03 -1.68
CA GLU A 806 28.42 -28.91 -2.57
C GLU A 806 28.01 -27.58 -1.93
N ALA A 807 26.90 -27.53 -1.20
CA ALA A 807 26.46 -26.35 -0.46
C ALA A 807 27.47 -25.94 0.63
N GLN A 808 27.96 -26.90 1.41
CA GLN A 808 28.98 -26.67 2.44
C GLN A 808 30.29 -26.14 1.85
N ARG A 809 30.72 -26.67 0.69
CA ARG A 809 31.89 -26.19 -0.04
C ARG A 809 31.70 -24.73 -0.50
N LYS A 810 30.54 -24.42 -1.08
CA LYS A 810 30.19 -23.07 -1.57
C LYS A 810 30.10 -22.04 -0.45
N ALA A 811 29.63 -22.43 0.73
CA ALA A 811 29.51 -21.53 1.88
C ALA A 811 30.84 -20.95 2.37
N GLN A 812 31.97 -21.57 2.01
CA GLN A 812 33.33 -21.13 2.39
C GLN A 812 33.99 -20.22 1.34
N LEU A 813 33.33 -19.95 0.21
CA LEU A 813 33.89 -19.14 -0.87
C LEU A 813 33.89 -17.66 -0.49
N VAL A 814 34.98 -16.97 -0.85
CA VAL A 814 35.14 -15.52 -0.73
C VAL A 814 35.88 -14.98 -1.97
N GLY A 815 35.81 -13.67 -2.23
CA GLY A 815 36.52 -13.04 -3.34
C GLY A 815 36.10 -13.60 -4.72
N GLN A 816 37.07 -13.76 -5.63
CA GLN A 816 36.83 -14.18 -7.01
C GLN A 816 36.05 -15.52 -7.15
N PRO A 817 36.36 -16.58 -6.39
CA PRO A 817 35.55 -17.81 -6.41
C PRO A 817 34.08 -17.59 -6.03
N LEU A 818 33.80 -16.70 -5.06
CA LEU A 818 32.43 -16.36 -4.67
C LEU A 818 31.72 -15.56 -5.76
N GLU A 819 32.40 -14.58 -6.36
CA GLU A 819 31.86 -13.83 -7.51
C GLU A 819 31.50 -14.75 -8.68
N ALA A 820 32.33 -15.75 -8.98
CA ALA A 820 32.05 -16.74 -10.02
C ALA A 820 30.80 -17.60 -9.70
N TRP A 821 30.60 -17.95 -8.42
CA TRP A 821 29.39 -18.64 -7.98
C TRP A 821 28.15 -17.74 -8.10
N VAL A 822 28.25 -16.46 -7.71
CA VAL A 822 27.17 -15.49 -7.86
C VAL A 822 26.80 -15.32 -9.34
N ASP A 823 27.79 -15.09 -10.21
CA ASP A 823 27.58 -14.84 -11.63
C ASP A 823 26.96 -16.04 -12.35
N SER A 824 27.39 -17.27 -12.01
CA SER A 824 26.78 -18.49 -12.55
C SER A 824 25.35 -18.71 -12.05
N SER A 825 25.08 -18.39 -10.79
CA SER A 825 23.73 -18.47 -10.22
C SER A 825 22.80 -17.45 -10.87
N VAL A 826 23.25 -16.19 -11.02
CA VAL A 826 22.50 -15.12 -11.67
C VAL A 826 22.19 -15.45 -13.14
N ALA A 827 23.17 -15.98 -13.88
CA ALA A 827 22.98 -16.37 -15.28
C ALA A 827 21.91 -17.46 -15.52
N THR A 828 21.47 -18.16 -14.47
CA THR A 828 20.39 -19.16 -14.54
C THR A 828 19.00 -18.52 -14.49
N PHE A 829 18.89 -17.31 -13.93
CA PHE A 829 17.61 -16.60 -13.72
C PHE A 829 17.52 -15.30 -14.51
N TRP A 830 18.65 -14.80 -15.01
CA TRP A 830 18.75 -13.50 -15.68
C TRP A 830 19.56 -13.62 -16.95
N VAL A 831 19.16 -12.84 -17.95
CA VAL A 831 19.87 -12.70 -19.23
C VAL A 831 20.10 -11.25 -19.57
N THR A 832 21.04 -11.02 -20.49
CA THR A 832 21.32 -9.70 -21.03
C THR A 832 20.32 -9.35 -22.14
N GLY A 833 19.47 -8.36 -21.92
CA GLY A 833 18.57 -7.82 -22.95
C GLY A 833 19.26 -6.81 -23.89
N GLY A 834 20.26 -6.09 -23.39
CA GLY A 834 21.04 -5.14 -24.19
C GLY A 834 22.12 -4.42 -23.38
N LEU A 835 23.11 -3.88 -24.09
CA LEU A 835 24.19 -3.07 -23.54
C LEU A 835 24.40 -1.85 -24.45
N CYS A 836 24.53 -0.67 -23.86
CA CYS A 836 24.77 0.57 -24.59
C CYS A 836 25.75 1.48 -23.84
N ALA A 837 26.32 2.44 -24.55
CA ALA A 837 27.19 3.46 -23.96
C ALA A 837 26.50 4.82 -23.93
N THR A 838 26.71 5.57 -22.84
CA THR A 838 26.13 6.91 -22.68
C THR A 838 26.74 7.91 -23.67
N GLN A 839 28.02 7.72 -23.99
CA GLN A 839 28.79 8.47 -24.99
C GLN A 839 29.27 7.51 -26.10
N THR A 840 30.03 8.02 -27.07
CA THR A 840 30.66 7.18 -28.10
C THR A 840 31.61 6.17 -27.46
N SER A 841 31.31 4.88 -27.56
CA SER A 841 32.16 3.81 -27.00
C SER A 841 33.36 3.51 -27.90
N PHE A 842 34.46 3.10 -27.28
CA PHE A 842 35.62 2.53 -27.99
C PHE A 842 35.33 1.13 -28.55
N CYS A 843 34.33 0.44 -28.00
CA CYS A 843 33.89 -0.85 -28.52
C CYS A 843 32.84 -0.62 -29.64
N PRO A 844 33.14 -0.93 -30.91
CA PRO A 844 32.21 -0.69 -32.02
C PRO A 844 30.96 -1.57 -31.94
N ALA A 845 30.96 -2.63 -31.12
CA ALA A 845 29.79 -3.46 -30.87
C ALA A 845 28.80 -2.83 -29.88
N VAL A 846 29.17 -1.74 -29.18
CA VAL A 846 28.32 -1.06 -28.20
C VAL A 846 27.78 0.23 -28.83
N GLY A 847 26.46 0.25 -29.06
CA GLY A 847 25.76 1.41 -29.58
C GLY A 847 25.47 2.48 -28.53
N SER A 848 25.02 3.66 -28.98
CA SER A 848 24.63 4.75 -28.08
C SER A 848 23.30 4.47 -27.38
N CYS A 849 23.24 4.73 -26.07
CA CYS A 849 22.05 4.53 -25.24
C CYS A 849 20.83 5.35 -25.71
N SER A 850 21.04 6.56 -26.23
CA SER A 850 19.96 7.43 -26.71
C SER A 850 19.26 6.91 -27.97
N LYS A 851 19.88 5.98 -28.71
CA LYS A 851 19.30 5.35 -29.91
C LYS A 851 18.56 4.05 -29.61
N THR A 852 18.58 3.58 -28.37
CA THR A 852 17.88 2.36 -27.96
C THR A 852 16.42 2.65 -27.63
N SER A 853 15.58 1.62 -27.56
CA SER A 853 14.18 1.70 -27.14
C SER A 853 13.95 1.44 -25.64
N TRP A 854 15.00 1.02 -24.92
CA TRP A 854 14.90 0.51 -23.55
C TRP A 854 15.75 1.28 -22.55
N SER A 855 16.81 1.99 -22.97
CA SER A 855 17.70 2.63 -22.00
C SER A 855 17.01 3.82 -21.33
N THR A 856 17.47 4.18 -20.14
CA THR A 856 16.96 5.35 -19.41
C THR A 856 17.25 6.66 -20.14
N LEU A 857 18.24 6.66 -21.03
CA LEU A 857 18.65 7.80 -21.87
C LEU A 857 17.95 7.83 -23.22
N SER A 858 17.08 6.85 -23.52
CA SER A 858 16.22 6.92 -24.70
C SER A 858 15.18 8.05 -24.53
N PRO A 859 14.78 8.73 -25.63
CA PRO A 859 13.80 9.80 -25.55
C PRO A 859 12.48 9.30 -24.98
N ASP A 860 11.89 10.09 -24.08
CA ASP A 860 10.64 9.79 -23.41
C ASP A 860 9.69 11.00 -23.48
N PRO A 861 9.12 11.29 -24.67
CA PRO A 861 8.40 12.55 -24.91
C PRO A 861 7.18 12.77 -24.00
N LYS A 862 6.61 11.70 -23.41
CA LYS A 862 5.49 11.83 -22.47
C LYS A 862 5.90 12.37 -21.09
N SER A 863 7.17 12.19 -20.69
CA SER A 863 7.69 12.69 -19.40
C SER A 863 8.69 13.84 -19.56
N GLU A 864 9.14 14.14 -20.78
CA GLU A 864 9.94 15.32 -21.08
C GLU A 864 9.11 16.61 -20.92
N LEU A 865 9.67 17.59 -20.22
CA LEU A 865 9.08 18.93 -20.07
C LEU A 865 9.63 19.83 -21.18
N CYS A 866 8.74 20.38 -22.01
CA CYS A 866 9.10 21.15 -23.21
C CYS A 866 8.96 22.67 -22.95
N PRO A 867 9.56 23.54 -23.80
CA PRO A 867 9.29 24.98 -23.74
C PRO A 867 7.78 25.29 -23.79
N VAL A 868 7.40 26.39 -23.14
CA VAL A 868 6.00 26.85 -23.10
C VAL A 868 5.55 27.22 -24.52
N LYS A 869 4.45 26.62 -24.97
CA LYS A 869 3.83 26.89 -26.27
C LYS A 869 3.06 28.22 -26.24
N SER A 870 2.60 28.68 -27.41
CA SER A 870 1.86 29.94 -27.54
C SER A 870 0.51 29.96 -26.81
N ASP A 871 -0.07 28.79 -26.53
CA ASP A 871 -1.29 28.62 -25.72
C ASP A 871 -1.00 28.57 -24.21
N GLY A 872 0.25 28.80 -23.79
CA GLY A 872 0.66 28.78 -22.39
C GLY A 872 0.85 27.38 -21.79
N ARG A 873 0.71 26.31 -22.59
CA ARG A 873 0.79 24.90 -22.16
C ARG A 873 2.13 24.26 -22.56
N ILE A 874 2.41 23.09 -22.00
CA ILE A 874 3.58 22.25 -22.36
C ILE A 874 3.22 20.80 -22.76
N ARG A 875 1.99 20.36 -22.47
CA ARG A 875 1.39 19.16 -23.07
C ARG A 875 0.90 19.47 -24.46
#